data_AF-A0A651GVS3-F1
#
_entry.id   AF-A0A651GVS3-F1
#
_cell.length_a   1.000
_cell.length_b   1.000
_cell.length_c   1.000
_cell.angle_alpha   90.00
_cell.angle_beta   90.00
_cell.angle_gamma   90.00
#
_symmetry.space_group_name_H-M   'P 1'
#
loop_
_entity.id
_entity.type
_entity.pdbx_description
1 polymer ?
#
loop_
_entity_poly.entity_id
_entity_poly.type
_entity_poly.pdbx_seq_one_letter_code
_entity_poly.pdbx_strand_id
1 'polypeptide(L)'
;MAEAQHEFVSELGVSIVGGCCGTTPAHLAAVVEAVRGLRPRARAVDRPGAVRLGVAGRLTDPAHRPDNPAEPDTTDTDTDAQTDTDAQTDTATATATATATATAAVPARHRDPIVVEWRPALASLYAAVPIEQENAFLAIGERANANGSKAFRELLLAEDWDGTVQLARSQTREGAHVLDLCVDYVGRDGVPDVMRIVDRYATQSTLPLVIDSTEPEVIEAALTRLGGRAVINSVNLEDGRVKADRLLPLAKRYGAAVIVLAIDEEGQARTADWKVEVCERVARVAIDDYGLEAHDLIFDCLTFPLGSGQEDLRRDALETLEAIERVKQVVPGCATTLGVSNVSFGLSAAARQVLNSVFLKEAMDRGLDSAIVHPGKILPLHRIPDEHVAVASDLIHDRRGTAGTPLAPVGSDGSDGGNGSGDDPVPRGPDYDPLHELMRLFEGEREAGATAEELAALPVEERLERRIVDGDKDGIGDDLDEALAAHGPLEIINRFLLAGMATVGELFASGQMQLPFVLQSAETMKTAVAHLEPHIEAAGGGASSTKGRVLLATVKGDVHDIGKNLVDIILRNNGYDVVNLGIKQAIDTIIDAAEEHDCDVIGMSGLLVKSTVIMKENLEELNHRGLATRYPVLLGGAALTRGYVEDDLRAIYEGEVFYCKDAFEGLRVLDAVMAARREAAEAAEAAEVAALEGQDVEVAAGVDGDVAAGTRVAVRTGLAERRHRRKPTVTRAAMDAPARDALGRPRSAVATDIEVPTPPFWGQRTVRGIPVGEVAPLLNEVALFRNQWGFTPGSRSPEENRELLDRQARPVLREWLARAQAEKVVTPEVVYGYYPANGDGDDLVVWDPDAPLERELVRFSFPRQTTGRFLCIADFLRPIEQGVADVLGLQVVTMGRRISDVAAALFAEDRYQDYLFAHGFGVEMAEALAELWHRRIREELGVAGDDGPTVQDWFRQGYRGSRYSFGYAACPDLEDQAKLFRLVDPRAIDVELTDEFMLHPEQSTSAIVIHHPEAKYFNAR
;
A
#
# COMPACT_ATOMS: atom_id res chain seq x y z
N MET A 1 -14.84 -36.91 3.15
CA MET A 1 -13.36 -36.76 3.21
C MET A 1 -12.68 -37.65 2.17
N ALA A 2 -12.89 -38.96 2.23
CA ALA A 2 -12.30 -39.91 1.28
C ALA A 2 -12.62 -39.57 -0.19
N GLU A 3 -13.88 -39.25 -0.50
CA GLU A 3 -14.33 -38.81 -1.83
C GLU A 3 -13.55 -37.60 -2.36
N ALA A 4 -13.36 -36.56 -1.52
CA ALA A 4 -12.58 -35.38 -1.90
C ALA A 4 -11.08 -35.69 -2.10
N GLN A 5 -10.52 -36.65 -1.35
CA GLN A 5 -9.14 -37.10 -1.59
C GLN A 5 -9.02 -37.93 -2.88
N HIS A 6 -10.02 -38.74 -3.22
CA HIS A 6 -10.11 -39.41 -4.53
C HIS A 6 -10.14 -38.37 -5.65
N GLU A 7 -11.02 -37.38 -5.58
CA GLU A 7 -11.11 -36.26 -6.55
C GLU A 7 -9.77 -35.54 -6.71
N PHE A 8 -9.06 -35.27 -5.61
CA PHE A 8 -7.75 -34.62 -5.65
C PHE A 8 -6.68 -35.47 -6.36
N VAL A 9 -6.71 -36.80 -6.21
CA VAL A 9 -5.81 -37.70 -6.96
C VAL A 9 -6.20 -37.77 -8.44
N SER A 10 -7.50 -37.97 -8.74
CA SER A 10 -7.99 -38.26 -10.11
C SER A 10 -8.12 -37.04 -11.02
N GLU A 11 -8.48 -35.88 -10.47
CA GLU A 11 -8.69 -34.64 -11.25
C GLU A 11 -7.46 -33.73 -11.22
N LEU A 12 -6.85 -33.59 -10.03
CA LEU A 12 -5.82 -32.58 -9.75
C LEU A 12 -4.40 -33.14 -9.73
N GLY A 13 -4.22 -34.45 -9.91
CA GLY A 13 -2.90 -35.07 -9.92
C GLY A 13 -2.14 -34.89 -8.61
N VAL A 14 -2.83 -35.00 -7.46
CA VAL A 14 -2.17 -34.99 -6.14
C VAL A 14 -1.51 -36.35 -5.90
N SER A 15 -0.18 -36.35 -5.74
CA SER A 15 0.62 -37.57 -5.58
C SER A 15 0.69 -38.09 -4.14
N ILE A 16 0.33 -37.27 -3.14
CA ILE A 16 0.36 -37.62 -1.71
C ILE A 16 -0.94 -37.13 -1.06
N VAL A 17 -1.70 -38.04 -0.46
CA VAL A 17 -2.90 -37.73 0.34
C VAL A 17 -2.81 -38.37 1.72
N GLY A 18 -3.43 -37.74 2.71
CA GLY A 18 -3.37 -38.16 4.10
C GLY A 18 -4.32 -37.34 4.97
N GLY A 19 -3.91 -37.06 6.21
CA GLY A 19 -4.66 -36.22 7.12
C GLY A 19 -3.81 -35.53 8.18
N CYS A 20 -4.45 -34.62 8.92
CA CYS A 20 -3.85 -33.75 9.93
C CYS A 20 -4.68 -33.84 11.24
N CYS A 21 -4.66 -32.80 12.08
CA CYS A 21 -5.45 -32.70 13.31
C CYS A 21 -6.92 -33.15 13.12
N GLY A 22 -7.41 -34.03 14.00
CA GLY A 22 -8.75 -34.63 13.89
C GLY A 22 -8.86 -35.84 12.94
N THR A 23 -7.80 -36.19 12.21
CA THR A 23 -7.78 -37.43 11.41
C THR A 23 -7.53 -38.63 12.32
N THR A 24 -8.41 -39.63 12.25
CA THR A 24 -8.30 -40.88 13.01
C THR A 24 -7.84 -42.01 12.10
N PRO A 25 -7.39 -43.16 12.64
CA PRO A 25 -7.12 -44.36 11.85
C PRO A 25 -8.31 -44.80 10.98
N ALA A 26 -9.55 -44.59 11.45
CA ALA A 26 -10.76 -44.87 10.66
C ALA A 26 -10.91 -43.93 9.46
N HIS A 27 -10.62 -42.62 9.64
CA HIS A 27 -10.60 -41.66 8.54
C HIS A 27 -9.51 -41.99 7.50
N LEU A 28 -8.33 -42.43 7.95
CA LEU A 28 -7.24 -42.87 7.06
C LEU A 28 -7.59 -44.18 6.34
N ALA A 29 -8.20 -45.16 7.01
CA ALA A 29 -8.63 -46.40 6.37
C ALA A 29 -9.62 -46.12 5.22
N ALA A 30 -10.58 -45.22 5.43
CA ALA A 30 -11.51 -44.80 4.38
C ALA A 30 -10.84 -44.05 3.21
N VAL A 31 -9.84 -43.20 3.47
CA VAL A 31 -9.03 -42.57 2.40
C VAL A 31 -8.23 -43.61 1.63
N VAL A 32 -7.52 -44.49 2.33
CA VAL A 32 -6.72 -45.55 1.72
C VAL A 32 -7.58 -46.42 0.83
N GLU A 33 -8.78 -46.83 1.27
CA GLU A 33 -9.69 -47.61 0.44
C GLU A 33 -10.16 -46.84 -0.81
N ALA A 34 -10.47 -45.55 -0.66
CA ALA A 34 -10.92 -44.71 -1.78
C ALA A 34 -9.82 -44.37 -2.81
N VAL A 35 -8.53 -44.33 -2.42
CA VAL A 35 -7.44 -43.94 -3.34
C VAL A 35 -6.52 -45.10 -3.75
N ARG A 36 -6.65 -46.28 -3.14
CA ARG A 36 -5.83 -47.46 -3.46
C ARG A 36 -6.08 -47.89 -4.91
N GLY A 37 -5.02 -47.87 -5.70
CA GLY A 37 -5.05 -48.25 -7.12
C GLY A 37 -5.33 -47.10 -8.08
N LEU A 38 -5.63 -45.90 -7.59
CA LEU A 38 -5.65 -44.70 -8.44
C LEU A 38 -4.24 -44.36 -8.92
N ARG A 39 -4.14 -43.87 -10.15
CA ARG A 39 -2.94 -43.18 -10.65
C ARG A 39 -3.22 -41.67 -10.61
N PRO A 40 -2.37 -40.85 -9.98
CA PRO A 40 -2.50 -39.39 -10.08
C PRO A 40 -2.49 -38.95 -11.54
N ARG A 41 -3.34 -37.97 -11.90
CA ARG A 41 -3.26 -37.31 -13.21
C ARG A 41 -1.85 -36.75 -13.43
N ALA A 42 -1.27 -37.02 -14.59
CA ALA A 42 0.08 -36.57 -14.93
C ALA A 42 0.17 -35.03 -14.88
N ARG A 43 1.29 -34.52 -14.36
CA ARG A 43 1.66 -33.10 -14.42
C ARG A 43 2.90 -32.96 -15.30
N ALA A 44 2.83 -32.08 -16.29
CA ALA A 44 3.99 -31.62 -17.04
C ALA A 44 4.36 -30.23 -16.52
N VAL A 45 5.65 -29.97 -16.29
CA VAL A 45 6.13 -28.62 -16.01
C VAL A 45 6.70 -28.10 -17.32
N ASP A 46 6.11 -27.03 -17.84
CA ASP A 46 6.68 -26.35 -18.98
C ASP A 46 7.84 -25.48 -18.48
N ARG A 47 9.06 -25.83 -18.89
CA ARG A 47 10.29 -25.13 -18.53
C ARG A 47 10.95 -24.67 -19.82
N PRO A 48 11.30 -23.38 -19.95
CA PRO A 48 12.28 -22.94 -20.95
C PRO A 48 13.52 -23.83 -20.86
N GLY A 49 14.04 -24.26 -22.01
CA GLY A 49 15.06 -25.32 -22.08
C GLY A 49 16.30 -24.99 -21.25
N ALA A 50 16.78 -25.95 -20.46
CA ALA A 50 17.99 -25.77 -19.65
C ALA A 50 19.21 -25.55 -20.55
N VAL A 51 19.68 -24.31 -20.60
CA VAL A 51 20.84 -23.91 -21.39
C VAL A 51 22.11 -24.45 -20.73
N ARG A 52 22.73 -25.43 -21.36
CA ARG A 52 24.17 -25.69 -21.17
C ARG A 52 24.92 -24.78 -22.13
N LEU A 53 25.88 -24.02 -21.64
CA LEU A 53 26.80 -23.22 -22.45
C LEU A 53 27.78 -24.16 -23.19
N GLY A 54 27.26 -24.89 -24.19
CA GLY A 54 28.06 -25.74 -25.05
C GLY A 54 29.02 -24.90 -25.89
N VAL A 55 30.26 -25.37 -26.03
CA VAL A 55 31.31 -24.69 -26.80
C VAL A 55 30.90 -24.59 -28.29
N ALA A 56 30.30 -23.46 -28.66
CA ALA A 56 29.78 -23.22 -30.00
C ALA A 56 30.18 -21.82 -30.51
N GLY A 57 31.09 -21.78 -31.48
CA GLY A 57 31.23 -20.63 -32.37
C GLY A 57 31.97 -19.41 -31.84
N ARG A 58 33.29 -19.52 -31.59
CA ARG A 58 34.15 -18.31 -31.74
C ARG A 58 34.00 -17.80 -33.17
N LEU A 59 33.77 -16.50 -33.33
CA LEU A 59 33.92 -15.81 -34.61
C LEU A 59 35.35 -16.04 -35.13
N THR A 60 35.51 -16.82 -36.20
CA THR A 60 36.82 -17.15 -36.75
C THR A 60 37.32 -16.07 -37.69
N ASP A 61 38.29 -15.28 -37.23
CA ASP A 61 39.13 -14.44 -38.08
C ASP A 61 39.97 -15.32 -39.05
N PRO A 62 39.87 -15.15 -40.39
CA PRO A 62 40.43 -16.08 -41.36
C PRO A 62 41.92 -15.85 -41.68
N ALA A 63 42.82 -15.87 -40.66
CA ALA A 63 44.23 -15.51 -40.91
C ALA A 63 45.32 -16.16 -40.02
N HIS A 64 45.33 -17.49 -39.75
CA HIS A 64 46.59 -18.30 -39.68
C HIS A 64 46.36 -19.82 -39.51
N ARG A 65 47.19 -20.62 -40.21
CA ARG A 65 47.55 -22.03 -39.88
C ARG A 65 49.08 -22.10 -39.83
N PRO A 66 49.69 -22.74 -38.81
CA PRO A 66 50.21 -24.11 -38.91
C PRO A 66 50.09 -24.88 -37.56
N ASP A 67 50.50 -26.14 -37.33
CA ASP A 67 50.71 -27.35 -38.14
C ASP A 67 50.60 -28.57 -37.17
N ASN A 68 50.47 -29.79 -37.71
CA ASN A 68 50.45 -31.08 -36.97
C ASN A 68 51.87 -31.46 -36.43
N PRO A 69 52.15 -32.61 -35.75
CA PRO A 69 51.31 -33.74 -35.31
C PRO A 69 51.61 -34.36 -33.89
N ALA A 70 50.80 -35.35 -33.45
CA ALA A 70 51.25 -36.73 -33.11
C ALA A 70 50.21 -37.57 -32.31
N GLU A 71 49.84 -38.75 -32.83
CA GLU A 71 49.22 -39.89 -32.11
C GLU A 71 50.32 -40.79 -31.48
N PRO A 72 50.02 -41.79 -30.60
CA PRO A 72 49.40 -43.10 -30.97
C PRO A 72 48.15 -43.46 -30.10
N ASP A 73 47.09 -44.09 -30.62
CA ASP A 73 46.90 -45.51 -31.05
C ASP A 73 46.66 -46.49 -29.88
N THR A 74 45.43 -46.99 -29.64
CA THR A 74 44.92 -48.35 -30.02
C THR A 74 43.54 -48.56 -29.30
N THR A 75 42.55 -49.40 -29.65
CA THR A 75 42.27 -50.29 -30.83
C THR A 75 40.78 -50.75 -30.85
N ASP A 76 40.19 -50.80 -32.06
CA ASP A 76 39.27 -51.81 -32.64
C ASP A 76 37.73 -51.93 -32.43
N THR A 77 37.09 -52.19 -33.59
CA THR A 77 35.84 -52.93 -33.91
C THR A 77 34.42 -52.32 -33.80
N ASP A 78 34.04 -51.67 -34.90
CA ASP A 78 32.76 -51.73 -35.67
C ASP A 78 31.71 -52.81 -35.26
N THR A 79 30.39 -52.56 -35.36
CA THR A 79 29.68 -52.54 -36.66
C THR A 79 28.21 -52.04 -36.57
N ASP A 80 27.95 -50.93 -37.28
CA ASP A 80 26.88 -50.67 -38.27
C ASP A 80 25.35 -50.90 -38.08
N ALA A 81 24.64 -50.00 -38.79
CA ALA A 81 23.38 -50.17 -39.55
C ALA A 81 22.00 -49.74 -38.95
N GLN A 82 21.84 -48.42 -38.81
CA GLN A 82 20.92 -47.56 -39.61
C GLN A 82 19.51 -47.99 -40.09
N THR A 83 18.60 -46.99 -39.97
CA THR A 83 17.54 -46.53 -40.91
C THR A 83 16.21 -47.27 -41.13
N ASP A 84 15.17 -46.70 -40.50
CA ASP A 84 14.10 -45.85 -41.10
C ASP A 84 12.96 -46.39 -41.98
N THR A 85 11.81 -45.69 -41.89
CA THR A 85 10.60 -45.70 -42.77
C THR A 85 9.84 -47.04 -42.95
N ASP A 86 8.51 -47.14 -42.91
CA ASP A 86 7.46 -46.20 -43.31
C ASP A 86 6.06 -46.63 -42.79
N ALA A 87 5.03 -45.81 -43.00
CA ALA A 87 3.65 -46.09 -42.56
C ALA A 87 2.79 -46.87 -43.58
N GLN A 88 1.75 -47.60 -43.14
CA GLN A 88 0.34 -47.43 -43.58
C GLN A 88 -0.69 -48.52 -43.13
N THR A 89 -1.89 -48.02 -42.76
CA THR A 89 -3.26 -48.57 -42.94
C THR A 89 -3.67 -50.00 -42.54
N ASP A 90 -4.63 -50.04 -41.59
CA ASP A 90 -5.89 -50.83 -41.54
C ASP A 90 -6.09 -52.11 -42.38
N THR A 91 -6.59 -53.18 -41.72
CA THR A 91 -7.89 -53.81 -42.06
C THR A 91 -8.38 -54.80 -40.99
N ALA A 92 -9.70 -54.97 -40.88
CA ALA A 92 -10.40 -55.93 -39.99
C ALA A 92 -10.23 -57.40 -40.48
N THR A 93 -10.64 -58.49 -39.79
CA THR A 93 -11.99 -58.77 -39.23
C THR A 93 -12.03 -60.15 -38.49
N ALA A 94 -13.10 -60.39 -37.70
CA ALA A 94 -13.71 -61.69 -37.34
C ALA A 94 -12.94 -62.65 -36.38
N THR A 95 -13.27 -62.86 -35.09
CA THR A 95 -14.50 -63.32 -34.34
C THR A 95 -14.56 -64.83 -34.03
N ALA A 96 -14.53 -65.19 -32.73
CA ALA A 96 -15.25 -66.34 -32.13
C ALA A 96 -15.27 -66.32 -30.58
N THR A 97 -16.24 -65.59 -30.02
CA THR A 97 -17.15 -65.95 -28.89
C THR A 97 -16.80 -67.04 -27.86
N ALA A 98 -16.85 -66.68 -26.56
CA ALA A 98 -17.68 -67.36 -25.52
C ALA A 98 -17.79 -66.59 -24.16
N THR A 99 -18.91 -65.85 -24.00
CA THR A 99 -19.67 -65.60 -22.75
C THR A 99 -19.01 -65.55 -21.35
N ALA A 100 -19.01 -64.36 -20.75
CA ALA A 100 -19.46 -64.12 -19.37
C ALA A 100 -20.05 -62.69 -19.26
N THR A 101 -21.16 -62.51 -18.56
CA THR A 101 -21.87 -61.21 -18.46
C THR A 101 -21.13 -60.23 -17.54
N ALA A 102 -20.49 -59.22 -18.12
CA ALA A 102 -19.93 -58.09 -17.39
C ALA A 102 -20.90 -56.89 -17.39
N THR A 103 -21.12 -56.29 -16.23
CA THR A 103 -21.72 -54.96 -16.10
C THR A 103 -20.87 -53.93 -16.85
N ALA A 104 -21.52 -52.97 -17.51
CA ALA A 104 -20.85 -52.02 -18.40
C ALA A 104 -19.83 -51.15 -17.65
N ALA A 105 -18.54 -51.40 -17.90
CA ALA A 105 -17.48 -50.48 -17.51
C ALA A 105 -17.50 -49.27 -18.47
N VAL A 106 -17.68 -48.07 -17.92
CA VAL A 106 -17.52 -46.82 -18.67
C VAL A 106 -16.05 -46.71 -19.09
N PRO A 107 -15.73 -46.43 -20.37
CA PRO A 107 -14.34 -46.30 -20.79
C PRO A 107 -13.67 -45.12 -20.08
N ALA A 108 -12.53 -45.39 -19.43
CA ALA A 108 -11.73 -44.36 -18.78
C ALA A 108 -11.23 -43.38 -19.84
N ARG A 109 -11.76 -42.15 -19.82
CA ARG A 109 -11.27 -41.07 -20.69
C ARG A 109 -9.81 -40.81 -20.32
N HIS A 110 -8.90 -41.00 -21.27
CA HIS A 110 -7.55 -40.45 -21.16
C HIS A 110 -7.70 -38.93 -21.04
N ARG A 111 -7.30 -38.37 -19.91
CA ARG A 111 -7.29 -36.93 -19.68
C ARG A 111 -5.89 -36.39 -19.94
N ASP A 112 -5.81 -35.26 -20.62
CA ASP A 112 -4.56 -34.57 -20.92
C ASP A 112 -3.81 -34.22 -19.62
N PRO A 113 -2.47 -34.18 -19.64
CA PRO A 113 -1.68 -33.79 -18.48
C PRO A 113 -2.03 -32.37 -18.03
N ILE A 114 -1.90 -32.10 -16.73
CA ILE A 114 -1.94 -30.74 -16.20
C ILE A 114 -0.60 -30.10 -16.58
N VAL A 115 -0.61 -29.10 -17.46
CA VAL A 115 0.57 -28.28 -17.73
C VAL A 115 0.69 -27.23 -16.63
N VAL A 116 1.88 -27.10 -16.06
CA VAL A 116 2.25 -26.08 -15.08
C VAL A 116 3.33 -25.23 -15.72
N GLU A 117 2.99 -24.00 -16.05
CA GLU A 117 3.96 -23.00 -16.49
C GLU A 117 4.92 -22.68 -15.33
N TRP A 118 6.23 -22.78 -15.57
CA TRP A 118 7.26 -22.41 -14.61
C TRP A 118 7.93 -21.11 -15.05
N ARG A 119 7.98 -20.12 -14.14
CA ARG A 119 8.67 -18.85 -14.34
C ARG A 119 9.74 -18.66 -13.25
N PRO A 120 10.93 -18.12 -13.57
CA PRO A 120 11.90 -17.71 -12.57
C PRO A 120 11.30 -16.67 -11.62
N ALA A 121 11.41 -16.88 -10.31
CA ALA A 121 10.82 -15.99 -9.31
C ALA A 121 11.71 -15.86 -8.07
N LEU A 122 11.70 -14.67 -7.48
CA LEU A 122 12.19 -14.40 -6.13
C LEU A 122 11.07 -14.69 -5.12
N ALA A 123 11.40 -14.86 -3.85
CA ALA A 123 10.39 -15.12 -2.82
C ALA A 123 10.80 -14.59 -1.44
N SER A 124 9.80 -14.12 -0.70
CA SER A 124 9.83 -13.94 0.75
C SER A 124 9.10 -15.11 1.43
N LEU A 125 8.87 -15.02 2.74
CA LEU A 125 7.94 -15.90 3.46
C LEU A 125 6.46 -15.68 3.09
N TYR A 126 6.13 -14.56 2.42
CA TYR A 126 4.76 -14.09 2.22
C TYR A 126 4.31 -14.11 0.75
N ALA A 127 5.23 -13.89 -0.19
CA ALA A 127 4.94 -13.79 -1.61
C ALA A 127 6.09 -14.35 -2.46
N ALA A 128 5.73 -14.89 -3.64
CA ALA A 128 6.66 -15.13 -4.72
C ALA A 128 6.45 -14.05 -5.80
N VAL A 129 7.54 -13.53 -6.34
CA VAL A 129 7.57 -12.41 -7.29
C VAL A 129 8.36 -12.90 -8.52
N PRO A 130 7.71 -13.12 -9.67
CA PRO A 130 8.40 -13.43 -10.93
C PRO A 130 9.51 -12.41 -11.23
N ILE A 131 10.63 -12.83 -11.82
CA ILE A 131 11.69 -11.90 -12.24
C ILE A 131 11.20 -11.12 -13.47
N GLU A 132 10.63 -11.83 -14.45
CA GLU A 132 9.94 -11.25 -15.59
C GLU A 132 8.56 -10.72 -15.16
N GLN A 133 8.29 -9.44 -15.42
CA GLN A 133 7.04 -8.76 -15.04
C GLN A 133 6.18 -8.51 -16.29
N GLU A 134 4.89 -8.86 -16.21
CA GLU A 134 3.96 -8.63 -17.32
C GLU A 134 3.70 -7.11 -17.49
N ASN A 135 4.10 -6.56 -18.64
CA ASN A 135 3.99 -5.14 -19.01
C ASN A 135 4.76 -4.15 -18.11
N ALA A 136 5.75 -4.62 -17.35
CA ALA A 136 6.55 -3.79 -16.43
C ALA A 136 7.98 -4.33 -16.28
N PHE A 137 8.75 -3.76 -15.35
CA PHE A 137 10.06 -4.24 -14.92
C PHE A 137 10.02 -4.58 -13.42
N LEU A 138 10.94 -5.42 -12.95
CA LEU A 138 11.10 -5.74 -11.55
C LEU A 138 11.77 -4.58 -10.80
N ALA A 139 10.96 -3.69 -10.24
CA ALA A 139 11.42 -2.59 -9.38
C ALA A 139 12.03 -3.10 -8.07
N ILE A 140 13.33 -2.84 -7.88
CA ILE A 140 14.08 -3.09 -6.65
C ILE A 140 14.25 -1.74 -5.92
N GLY A 141 13.71 -1.63 -4.71
CA GLY A 141 13.71 -0.37 -3.94
C GLY A 141 15.09 -0.03 -3.36
N GLU A 142 15.68 1.07 -3.84
CA GLU A 142 17.05 1.53 -3.53
C GLU A 142 17.28 2.12 -2.12
N ARG A 143 16.22 2.45 -1.37
CA ARG A 143 16.33 3.38 -0.22
C ARG A 143 16.75 2.72 1.09
N ALA A 144 16.88 1.40 1.17
CA ALA A 144 17.34 0.68 2.37
C ALA A 144 18.86 0.38 2.31
N ASN A 145 19.60 1.39 1.83
CA ASN A 145 21.03 1.33 1.55
C ASN A 145 21.77 2.43 2.33
N ALA A 146 22.74 2.07 3.19
CA ALA A 146 23.43 3.02 4.07
C ALA A 146 24.28 4.06 3.32
N ASN A 147 24.73 3.74 2.11
CA ASN A 147 25.51 4.65 1.28
C ASN A 147 24.58 5.52 0.43
N GLY A 148 23.60 4.92 -0.24
CA GLY A 148 22.63 5.62 -1.10
C GLY A 148 21.59 6.48 -0.38
N SER A 149 21.20 6.14 0.85
CA SER A 149 20.06 6.76 1.55
C SER A 149 20.47 7.40 2.88
N LYS A 150 20.46 8.74 2.93
CA LYS A 150 20.70 9.50 4.17
C LYS A 150 19.75 9.08 5.29
N ALA A 151 18.47 8.88 4.98
CA ALA A 151 17.46 8.48 5.95
C ALA A 151 17.73 7.08 6.52
N PHE A 152 18.07 6.10 5.69
CA PHE A 152 18.41 4.76 6.19
C PHE A 152 19.70 4.77 7.01
N ARG A 153 20.71 5.53 6.58
CA ARG A 153 21.96 5.71 7.32
C ARG A 153 21.76 6.31 8.70
N GLU A 154 20.92 7.35 8.82
CA GLU A 154 20.62 7.98 10.11
C GLU A 154 19.89 7.00 11.06
N LEU A 155 18.95 6.21 10.54
CA LEU A 155 18.27 5.15 11.28
C LEU A 155 19.23 4.02 11.71
N LEU A 156 20.12 3.57 10.81
CA LEU A 156 21.15 2.56 11.09
C LEU A 156 22.14 3.03 12.17
N LEU A 157 22.62 4.27 12.06
CA LEU A 157 23.54 4.88 13.04
C LEU A 157 22.88 5.10 14.40
N ALA A 158 21.58 5.38 14.44
CA ALA A 158 20.79 5.51 15.67
C ALA A 158 20.32 4.16 16.24
N GLU A 159 20.57 3.04 15.55
CA GLU A 159 20.03 1.70 15.86
C GLU A 159 18.48 1.67 15.93
N ASP A 160 17.81 2.54 15.16
CA ASP A 160 16.35 2.56 15.02
C ASP A 160 15.88 1.50 14.00
N TRP A 161 15.92 0.25 14.45
CA TRP A 161 15.52 -0.92 13.68
C TRP A 161 14.04 -0.94 13.28
N ASP A 162 13.18 -0.20 13.98
CA ASP A 162 11.76 -0.14 13.66
C ASP A 162 11.51 0.96 12.60
N GLY A 163 12.26 2.06 12.66
CA GLY A 163 12.34 3.05 11.59
C GLY A 163 12.84 2.46 10.27
N THR A 164 13.85 1.57 10.27
CA THR A 164 14.28 0.90 9.02
C THR A 164 13.18 0.02 8.43
N VAL A 165 12.38 -0.68 9.25
CA VAL A 165 11.19 -1.41 8.81
C VAL A 165 10.11 -0.49 8.22
N GLN A 166 9.89 0.70 8.81
CA GLN A 166 8.93 1.66 8.25
C GLN A 166 9.40 2.21 6.89
N LEU A 167 10.71 2.41 6.71
CA LEU A 167 11.29 2.81 5.42
C LEU A 167 11.15 1.70 4.38
N ALA A 168 11.40 0.43 4.72
CA ALA A 168 11.09 -0.70 3.84
C ALA A 168 9.61 -0.75 3.43
N ARG A 169 8.69 -0.57 4.39
CA ARG A 169 7.23 -0.53 4.11
C ARG A 169 6.80 0.68 3.29
N SER A 170 7.52 1.80 3.34
CA SER A 170 7.24 2.94 2.46
C SER A 170 7.58 2.59 1.01
N GLN A 171 8.73 1.95 0.78
CA GLN A 171 9.12 1.49 -0.57
C GLN A 171 8.12 0.48 -1.16
N THR A 172 7.56 -0.43 -0.34
CA THR A 172 6.46 -1.31 -0.80
C THR A 172 5.24 -0.53 -1.28
N ARG A 173 4.85 0.55 -0.58
CA ARG A 173 3.73 1.42 -1.00
C ARG A 173 4.09 2.31 -2.20
N GLU A 174 5.36 2.64 -2.36
CA GLU A 174 5.89 3.43 -3.48
C GLU A 174 6.08 2.60 -4.77
N GLY A 175 5.80 1.29 -4.75
CA GLY A 175 5.81 0.41 -5.93
C GLY A 175 7.02 -0.53 -6.05
N ALA A 176 7.80 -0.75 -4.99
CA ALA A 176 8.89 -1.73 -5.02
C ALA A 176 8.36 -3.18 -4.97
N HIS A 177 8.89 -4.04 -5.83
CA HIS A 177 8.62 -5.48 -5.85
C HIS A 177 9.63 -6.28 -5.01
N VAL A 178 10.83 -5.73 -4.84
CA VAL A 178 11.97 -6.29 -4.08
C VAL A 178 12.63 -5.14 -3.34
N LEU A 179 13.34 -5.40 -2.25
CA LEU A 179 14.10 -4.36 -1.50
C LEU A 179 15.60 -4.61 -1.58
N ASP A 180 16.37 -3.59 -1.96
CA ASP A 180 17.83 -3.57 -1.80
C ASP A 180 18.18 -3.23 -0.35
N LEU A 181 18.95 -4.11 0.31
CA LEU A 181 19.39 -3.95 1.70
C LEU A 181 20.91 -3.94 1.76
N CYS A 182 21.47 -2.74 1.95
CA CYS A 182 22.90 -2.52 2.18
C CYS A 182 23.13 -1.89 3.56
N VAL A 183 23.86 -2.61 4.42
CA VAL A 183 24.27 -2.11 5.74
C VAL A 183 25.73 -1.67 5.80
N ASP A 184 26.51 -1.94 4.74
CA ASP A 184 27.94 -1.61 4.65
C ASP A 184 28.15 -0.11 4.90
N TYR A 185 28.77 0.24 6.03
CA TYR A 185 29.06 1.63 6.37
C TYR A 185 30.36 1.75 7.17
N VAL A 186 31.19 2.74 6.79
CA VAL A 186 32.53 2.92 7.34
C VAL A 186 32.49 3.10 8.87
N GLY A 187 33.16 2.19 9.57
CA GLY A 187 33.25 2.20 11.03
C GLY A 187 32.16 1.42 11.77
N ARG A 188 31.28 0.70 11.06
CA ARG A 188 30.37 -0.30 11.64
C ARG A 188 30.80 -1.71 11.27
N ASP A 189 30.26 -2.70 12.00
CA ASP A 189 30.36 -4.13 11.68
C ASP A 189 29.05 -4.55 11.01
N GLY A 190 29.12 -4.94 9.73
CA GLY A 190 27.93 -5.25 8.94
C GLY A 190 27.20 -6.52 9.38
N VAL A 191 27.90 -7.47 10.02
CA VAL A 191 27.31 -8.78 10.38
C VAL A 191 26.25 -8.65 11.49
N PRO A 192 26.51 -7.98 12.64
CA PRO A 192 25.47 -7.68 13.62
C PRO A 192 24.29 -6.89 13.04
N ASP A 193 24.57 -5.87 12.22
CA ASP A 193 23.55 -4.98 11.67
C ASP A 193 22.62 -5.71 10.71
N VAL A 194 23.17 -6.47 9.74
CA VAL A 194 22.37 -7.21 8.77
C VAL A 194 21.49 -8.25 9.47
N MET A 195 22.00 -8.94 10.50
CA MET A 195 21.19 -9.88 11.27
C MET A 195 20.00 -9.19 11.96
N ARG A 196 20.21 -8.02 12.57
CA ARG A 196 19.15 -7.27 13.28
C ARG A 196 18.07 -6.74 12.36
N ILE A 197 18.42 -6.35 11.14
CA ILE A 197 17.49 -5.86 10.13
C ILE A 197 16.79 -7.03 9.44
N VAL A 198 17.52 -8.06 9.00
CA VAL A 198 16.96 -9.23 8.31
C VAL A 198 15.95 -9.98 9.17
N ASP A 199 16.19 -10.16 10.48
CA ASP A 199 15.21 -10.76 11.40
C ASP A 199 13.85 -10.04 11.37
N ARG A 200 13.89 -8.71 11.25
CA ARG A 200 12.69 -7.88 11.17
C ARG A 200 12.10 -7.90 9.77
N TYR A 201 12.92 -7.74 8.73
CA TYR A 201 12.43 -7.72 7.35
C TYR A 201 11.79 -9.06 6.97
N ALA A 202 12.38 -10.19 7.34
CA ALA A 202 11.81 -11.52 7.14
C ALA A 202 10.44 -11.72 7.81
N THR A 203 10.13 -10.97 8.87
CA THR A 203 8.86 -11.08 9.62
C THR A 203 7.89 -9.91 9.42
N GLN A 204 8.34 -8.80 8.81
CA GLN A 204 7.59 -7.54 8.75
C GLN A 204 7.54 -6.88 7.37
N SER A 205 8.36 -7.32 6.42
CA SER A 205 8.28 -7.01 4.99
C SER A 205 7.65 -8.18 4.24
N THR A 206 6.78 -7.89 3.28
CA THR A 206 6.20 -8.89 2.37
C THR A 206 7.09 -9.15 1.15
N LEU A 207 8.05 -8.27 0.87
CA LEU A 207 8.86 -8.32 -0.35
C LEU A 207 10.11 -9.23 -0.19
N PRO A 208 10.57 -9.90 -1.26
CA PRO A 208 11.90 -10.52 -1.29
C PRO A 208 13.00 -9.47 -1.09
N LEU A 209 14.18 -9.90 -0.65
CA LEU A 209 15.34 -9.02 -0.45
C LEU A 209 16.45 -9.30 -1.46
N VAL A 210 17.08 -8.22 -1.93
CA VAL A 210 18.44 -8.20 -2.45
C VAL A 210 19.35 -7.83 -1.28
N ILE A 211 20.33 -8.68 -0.97
CA ILE A 211 21.34 -8.41 0.06
C ILE A 211 22.55 -7.81 -0.63
N ASP A 212 22.75 -6.52 -0.45
CA ASP A 212 23.85 -5.74 -1.02
C ASP A 212 24.99 -5.58 -0.02
N SER A 213 26.12 -6.21 -0.33
CA SER A 213 27.34 -6.06 0.45
C SER A 213 28.60 -6.40 -0.36
N THR A 214 29.68 -5.73 -0.02
CA THR A 214 31.03 -6.07 -0.45
C THR A 214 31.59 -7.28 0.32
N GLU A 215 31.07 -7.56 1.53
CA GLU A 215 31.58 -8.56 2.46
C GLU A 215 30.79 -9.90 2.38
N PRO A 216 31.43 -11.02 1.96
CA PRO A 216 30.76 -12.33 1.92
C PRO A 216 30.21 -12.82 3.26
N GLU A 217 30.83 -12.40 4.36
CA GLU A 217 30.42 -12.66 5.74
C GLU A 217 29.03 -12.08 6.05
N VAL A 218 28.76 -10.85 5.60
CA VAL A 218 27.47 -10.16 5.73
C VAL A 218 26.40 -10.87 4.91
N ILE A 219 26.74 -11.29 3.68
CA ILE A 219 25.84 -12.05 2.80
C ILE A 219 25.47 -13.40 3.42
N GLU A 220 26.42 -14.19 3.95
CA GLU A 220 26.11 -15.46 4.60
C GLU A 220 25.27 -15.27 5.87
N ALA A 221 25.56 -14.23 6.67
CA ALA A 221 24.79 -13.89 7.86
C ALA A 221 23.34 -13.47 7.55
N ALA A 222 23.08 -12.88 6.40
CA ALA A 222 21.73 -12.58 5.92
C ALA A 222 21.01 -13.83 5.40
N LEU A 223 21.65 -14.58 4.49
CA LEU A 223 21.04 -15.76 3.83
C LEU A 223 20.65 -16.87 4.82
N THR A 224 21.42 -17.05 5.90
CA THR A 224 21.10 -18.01 6.96
C THR A 224 19.82 -17.71 7.74
N ARG A 225 19.26 -16.49 7.61
CA ARG A 225 18.12 -15.99 8.38
C ARG A 225 16.88 -15.69 7.53
N LEU A 226 17.03 -15.68 6.20
CA LEU A 226 15.95 -15.44 5.25
C LEU A 226 15.17 -16.71 4.94
N GLY A 227 13.85 -16.57 4.82
CA GLY A 227 12.97 -17.57 4.23
C GLY A 227 12.48 -17.09 2.86
N GLY A 228 12.60 -17.95 1.85
CA GLY A 228 12.27 -17.65 0.46
C GLY A 228 13.50 -17.77 -0.47
N ARG A 229 13.47 -17.07 -1.61
CA ARG A 229 14.55 -16.97 -2.60
C ARG A 229 14.98 -15.51 -2.71
N ALA A 230 16.07 -15.18 -2.03
CA ALA A 230 16.69 -13.86 -2.04
C ALA A 230 17.63 -13.68 -3.25
N VAL A 231 18.21 -12.48 -3.37
CA VAL A 231 19.27 -12.17 -4.34
C VAL A 231 20.56 -11.77 -3.58
N ILE A 232 21.70 -12.23 -4.06
CA ILE A 232 23.02 -11.75 -3.64
C ILE A 232 23.45 -10.60 -4.55
N ASN A 233 23.66 -9.42 -3.99
CA ASN A 233 24.32 -8.29 -4.64
C ASN A 233 25.69 -8.09 -3.96
N SER A 234 26.82 -8.41 -4.58
CA SER A 234 26.99 -8.96 -5.94
C SER A 234 28.28 -9.78 -6.07
N VAL A 235 28.35 -10.57 -7.14
CA VAL A 235 29.57 -11.23 -7.62
C VAL A 235 30.24 -10.38 -8.70
N ASN A 236 31.56 -10.35 -8.71
CA ASN A 236 32.40 -9.77 -9.76
C ASN A 236 33.71 -10.59 -9.90
N LEU A 237 34.61 -10.16 -10.79
CA LEU A 237 35.96 -10.73 -10.96
C LEU A 237 37.07 -9.69 -10.73
N GLU A 238 36.82 -8.66 -9.91
CA GLU A 238 37.74 -7.55 -9.67
C GLU A 238 39.09 -8.02 -9.08
N ASP A 239 39.03 -8.85 -8.02
CA ASP A 239 40.17 -9.59 -7.47
C ASP A 239 40.30 -11.00 -8.12
N GLY A 240 39.93 -11.11 -9.40
CA GLY A 240 39.70 -12.38 -10.08
C GLY A 240 38.62 -13.22 -9.38
N ARG A 241 38.79 -14.55 -9.37
CA ARG A 241 37.76 -15.48 -8.88
C ARG A 241 37.49 -15.43 -7.36
N VAL A 242 38.24 -14.67 -6.57
CA VAL A 242 38.19 -14.73 -5.09
C VAL A 242 36.78 -14.47 -4.53
N LYS A 243 36.06 -13.45 -5.01
CA LYS A 243 34.68 -13.16 -4.54
C LYS A 243 33.67 -14.18 -5.08
N ALA A 244 33.79 -14.55 -6.35
CA ALA A 244 32.94 -15.53 -7.02
C ALA A 244 32.99 -16.91 -6.35
N ASP A 245 34.19 -17.44 -6.09
CA ASP A 245 34.41 -18.76 -5.49
C ASP A 245 33.94 -18.83 -4.02
N ARG A 246 33.75 -17.69 -3.34
CA ARG A 246 33.11 -17.60 -2.02
C ARG A 246 31.58 -17.53 -2.10
N LEU A 247 31.02 -16.71 -3.00
CA LEU A 247 29.59 -16.40 -3.03
C LEU A 247 28.75 -17.37 -3.86
N LEU A 248 29.25 -17.90 -4.97
CA LEU A 248 28.51 -18.84 -5.82
C LEU A 248 28.13 -20.15 -5.10
N PRO A 249 28.98 -20.74 -4.21
CA PRO A 249 28.56 -21.83 -3.34
C PRO A 249 27.42 -21.47 -2.38
N LEU A 250 27.38 -20.24 -1.87
CA LEU A 250 26.30 -19.77 -1.00
C LEU A 250 25.00 -19.62 -1.80
N ALA A 251 25.06 -19.02 -2.98
CA ALA A 251 23.93 -18.92 -3.90
C ALA A 251 23.32 -20.30 -4.16
N LYS A 252 24.13 -21.29 -4.53
CA LYS A 252 23.65 -22.65 -4.80
C LYS A 252 23.11 -23.35 -3.55
N ARG A 253 23.72 -23.12 -2.38
CA ARG A 253 23.33 -23.73 -1.10
C ARG A 253 22.01 -23.20 -0.56
N TYR A 254 21.77 -21.89 -0.66
CA TYR A 254 20.56 -21.23 -0.16
C TYR A 254 19.48 -21.04 -1.26
N GLY A 255 19.79 -21.37 -2.51
CA GLY A 255 18.88 -21.23 -3.65
C GLY A 255 18.66 -19.77 -4.08
N ALA A 256 19.60 -18.88 -3.76
CA ALA A 256 19.51 -17.46 -4.06
C ALA A 256 19.93 -17.16 -5.52
N ALA A 257 19.29 -16.15 -6.12
CA ALA A 257 19.78 -15.56 -7.36
C ALA A 257 21.01 -14.68 -7.08
N VAL A 258 21.76 -14.31 -8.12
CA VAL A 258 23.02 -13.57 -8.01
C VAL A 258 23.02 -12.41 -9.00
N ILE A 259 23.19 -11.18 -8.49
CA ILE A 259 23.58 -10.03 -9.30
C ILE A 259 25.08 -10.14 -9.60
N VAL A 260 25.41 -10.07 -10.88
CA VAL A 260 26.78 -10.09 -11.40
C VAL A 260 27.10 -8.71 -11.94
N LEU A 261 28.02 -7.98 -11.30
CA LEU A 261 28.53 -6.73 -11.84
C LEU A 261 29.53 -7.04 -12.97
N ALA A 262 29.44 -6.31 -14.08
CA ALA A 262 30.41 -6.39 -15.17
C ALA A 262 31.76 -5.70 -14.80
N ILE A 263 32.42 -6.21 -13.77
CA ILE A 263 33.72 -5.75 -13.26
C ILE A 263 34.69 -6.94 -13.24
N ASP A 264 35.90 -6.75 -13.77
CA ASP A 264 36.96 -7.75 -13.78
C ASP A 264 38.33 -7.18 -13.37
N GLU A 265 39.41 -7.94 -13.58
CA GLU A 265 40.77 -7.58 -13.19
C GLU A 265 41.33 -6.34 -13.92
N GLU A 266 40.71 -5.92 -15.04
CA GLU A 266 41.03 -4.66 -15.73
C GLU A 266 40.18 -3.48 -15.20
N GLY A 267 39.13 -3.77 -14.42
CA GLY A 267 38.30 -2.80 -13.72
C GLY A 267 36.83 -2.86 -14.14
N GLN A 268 36.16 -1.70 -14.08
CA GLN A 268 34.73 -1.58 -14.36
C GLN A 268 34.47 -1.50 -15.87
N ALA A 269 33.70 -2.43 -16.44
CA ALA A 269 33.56 -2.53 -17.88
C ALA A 269 32.82 -1.32 -18.50
N ARG A 270 33.55 -0.57 -19.33
CA ARG A 270 33.11 0.68 -19.98
C ARG A 270 32.35 0.44 -21.30
N THR A 271 32.83 -0.47 -22.15
CA THR A 271 32.27 -0.72 -23.50
C THR A 271 31.35 -1.93 -23.54
N ALA A 272 30.45 -1.99 -24.52
CA ALA A 272 29.50 -3.08 -24.71
C ALA A 272 30.20 -4.44 -24.89
N ASP A 273 31.29 -4.48 -25.67
CA ASP A 273 32.10 -5.69 -25.87
C ASP A 273 32.68 -6.22 -24.55
N TRP A 274 33.30 -5.34 -23.76
CA TRP A 274 33.93 -5.72 -22.48
C TRP A 274 32.88 -6.12 -21.45
N LYS A 275 31.76 -5.39 -21.34
CA LYS A 275 30.63 -5.75 -20.48
C LYS A 275 30.12 -7.16 -20.78
N VAL A 276 29.94 -7.49 -22.07
CA VAL A 276 29.49 -8.81 -22.53
C VAL A 276 30.53 -9.91 -22.22
N GLU A 277 31.82 -9.64 -22.44
CA GLU A 277 32.90 -10.60 -22.14
C GLU A 277 32.93 -10.97 -20.64
N VAL A 278 32.86 -9.99 -19.74
CA VAL A 278 32.84 -10.23 -18.29
C VAL A 278 31.62 -11.05 -17.88
N CYS A 279 30.42 -10.67 -18.37
CA CYS A 279 29.19 -11.41 -18.09
C CYS A 279 29.27 -12.87 -18.54
N GLU A 280 29.71 -13.13 -19.77
CA GLU A 280 29.87 -14.49 -20.31
C GLU A 280 30.92 -15.30 -19.51
N ARG A 281 31.99 -14.65 -19.05
CA ARG A 281 33.04 -15.27 -18.23
C ARG A 281 32.55 -15.67 -16.85
N VAL A 282 31.77 -14.83 -16.17
CA VAL A 282 31.12 -15.19 -14.90
C VAL A 282 30.04 -16.25 -15.08
N ALA A 283 29.27 -16.19 -16.18
CA ALA A 283 28.24 -17.20 -16.48
C ALA A 283 28.81 -18.62 -16.54
N ARG A 284 29.94 -18.80 -17.25
CA ARG A 284 30.67 -20.08 -17.29
C ARG A 284 31.07 -20.55 -15.89
N VAL A 285 31.68 -19.68 -15.07
CA VAL A 285 32.06 -20.07 -13.70
C VAL A 285 30.83 -20.47 -12.87
N ALA A 286 29.74 -19.71 -12.91
CA ALA A 286 28.55 -20.01 -12.11
C ALA A 286 27.83 -21.29 -12.56
N ILE A 287 27.72 -21.52 -13.87
CA ILE A 287 26.97 -22.65 -14.45
C ILE A 287 27.83 -23.92 -14.47
N ASP A 288 29.05 -23.86 -14.99
CA ASP A 288 29.87 -25.05 -15.24
C ASP A 288 30.58 -25.56 -13.97
N ASP A 289 31.12 -24.67 -13.13
CA ASP A 289 31.84 -25.06 -11.90
C ASP A 289 30.91 -25.23 -10.69
N TYR A 290 29.89 -24.37 -10.54
CA TYR A 290 29.02 -24.32 -9.36
C TYR A 290 27.59 -24.81 -9.61
N GLY A 291 27.22 -25.10 -10.86
CA GLY A 291 25.93 -25.70 -11.20
C GLY A 291 24.73 -24.79 -10.95
N LEU A 292 24.89 -23.46 -10.95
CA LEU A 292 23.76 -22.53 -11.06
C LEU A 292 23.10 -22.70 -12.45
N GLU A 293 21.85 -22.27 -12.58
CA GLU A 293 21.16 -22.21 -13.88
C GLU A 293 21.18 -20.76 -14.41
N ALA A 294 21.06 -20.53 -15.72
CA ALA A 294 21.15 -19.17 -16.29
C ALA A 294 20.17 -18.18 -15.65
N HIS A 295 18.99 -18.65 -15.25
CA HIS A 295 17.94 -17.88 -14.56
C HIS A 295 18.18 -17.65 -13.05
N ASP A 296 19.29 -18.12 -12.51
CA ASP A 296 19.85 -17.67 -11.23
C ASP A 296 20.69 -16.40 -11.40
N LEU A 297 21.08 -16.03 -12.63
CA LEU A 297 22.01 -14.93 -12.91
C LEU A 297 21.26 -13.68 -13.37
N ILE A 298 21.59 -12.55 -12.75
CA ILE A 298 21.07 -11.22 -13.06
C ILE A 298 22.29 -10.32 -13.37
N PHE A 299 22.53 -9.98 -14.63
CA PHE A 299 23.71 -9.19 -14.99
C PHE A 299 23.46 -7.69 -14.85
N ASP A 300 24.29 -7.01 -14.05
CA ASP A 300 24.36 -5.55 -14.03
C ASP A 300 25.40 -5.08 -15.06
N CYS A 301 24.91 -4.46 -16.13
CA CYS A 301 25.76 -3.95 -17.20
C CYS A 301 26.46 -2.63 -16.86
N LEU A 302 26.42 -2.16 -15.60
CA LEU A 302 27.02 -0.95 -15.03
C LEU A 302 26.50 0.37 -15.60
N THR A 303 25.82 1.15 -14.77
CA THR A 303 25.37 2.52 -15.09
C THR A 303 26.36 3.57 -14.58
N PHE A 304 26.83 4.45 -15.46
CA PHE A 304 27.80 5.53 -15.18
C PHE A 304 27.16 6.93 -15.31
N PRO A 305 27.70 7.97 -14.62
CA PRO A 305 27.07 9.28 -14.53
C PRO A 305 27.37 10.21 -15.74
N LEU A 306 26.32 10.55 -16.50
CA LEU A 306 26.40 11.49 -17.62
C LEU A 306 26.46 12.97 -17.19
N GLY A 307 25.94 13.29 -16.00
CA GLY A 307 25.84 14.66 -15.46
C GLY A 307 27.18 15.31 -15.05
N SER A 308 28.32 14.67 -15.35
CA SER A 308 29.66 15.09 -14.93
C SER A 308 30.40 15.96 -15.95
N GLY A 309 29.95 16.00 -17.21
CA GLY A 309 30.61 16.72 -18.30
C GLY A 309 31.95 16.12 -18.75
N GLN A 310 32.28 14.88 -18.36
CA GLN A 310 33.54 14.23 -18.75
C GLN A 310 33.41 13.59 -20.14
N GLU A 311 34.31 13.97 -21.06
CA GLU A 311 34.30 13.56 -22.47
C GLU A 311 34.43 12.04 -22.70
N ASP A 312 35.04 11.32 -21.77
CA ASP A 312 35.15 9.88 -21.87
C ASP A 312 33.86 9.18 -21.43
N LEU A 313 33.16 9.67 -20.39
CA LEU A 313 31.96 9.03 -19.83
C LEU A 313 30.70 9.14 -20.71
N ARG A 314 30.68 10.09 -21.65
CA ARG A 314 29.49 10.45 -22.46
C ARG A 314 28.81 9.29 -23.20
N ARG A 315 29.55 8.26 -23.62
CA ARG A 315 29.01 7.09 -24.36
C ARG A 315 28.58 5.94 -23.44
N ASP A 316 28.86 6.00 -22.15
CA ASP A 316 28.70 4.85 -21.25
C ASP A 316 27.24 4.37 -21.14
N ALA A 317 26.26 5.28 -21.24
CA ALA A 317 24.85 4.91 -21.25
C ALA A 317 24.47 4.11 -22.52
N LEU A 318 24.89 4.57 -23.71
CA LEU A 318 24.71 3.85 -24.97
C LEU A 318 25.38 2.47 -24.95
N GLU A 319 26.63 2.40 -24.51
CA GLU A 319 27.40 1.14 -24.39
C GLU A 319 26.73 0.16 -23.38
N THR A 320 26.01 0.69 -22.39
CA THR A 320 25.22 -0.11 -21.43
C THR A 320 23.92 -0.63 -22.06
N LEU A 321 23.21 0.21 -22.83
CA LEU A 321 22.01 -0.20 -23.58
C LEU A 321 22.31 -1.27 -24.64
N GLU A 322 23.47 -1.20 -25.29
CA GLU A 322 23.94 -2.24 -26.21
C GLU A 322 24.36 -3.53 -25.49
N ALA A 323 24.95 -3.42 -24.29
CA ALA A 323 25.33 -4.58 -23.50
C ALA A 323 24.12 -5.41 -23.01
N ILE A 324 23.04 -4.76 -22.55
CA ILE A 324 21.82 -5.45 -22.05
C ILE A 324 21.27 -6.43 -23.09
N GLU A 325 21.07 -5.95 -24.32
CA GLU A 325 20.54 -6.76 -25.42
C GLU A 325 21.49 -7.94 -25.75
N ARG A 326 22.80 -7.66 -25.81
CA ARG A 326 23.83 -8.64 -26.18
C ARG A 326 24.09 -9.70 -25.11
N VAL A 327 24.05 -9.35 -23.82
CA VAL A 327 24.22 -10.29 -22.70
C VAL A 327 23.15 -11.38 -22.74
N LYS A 328 21.90 -11.02 -23.04
CA LYS A 328 20.80 -11.98 -23.21
C LYS A 328 20.97 -12.93 -24.40
N GLN A 329 21.67 -12.51 -25.45
CA GLN A 329 22.00 -13.35 -26.60
C GLN A 329 23.10 -14.37 -26.27
N VAL A 330 24.13 -13.98 -25.50
CA VAL A 330 25.25 -14.87 -25.13
C VAL A 330 24.95 -15.78 -23.92
N VAL A 331 24.06 -15.37 -23.01
CA VAL A 331 23.59 -16.20 -21.88
C VAL A 331 22.05 -16.29 -21.91
N PRO A 332 21.45 -17.09 -22.82
CA PRO A 332 20.00 -17.16 -22.93
C PRO A 332 19.33 -17.64 -21.64
N GLY A 333 18.28 -16.94 -21.22
CA GLY A 333 17.54 -17.22 -19.99
C GLY A 333 18.13 -16.58 -18.72
N CYS A 334 19.18 -15.76 -18.83
CA CYS A 334 19.54 -14.82 -17.75
C CYS A 334 18.60 -13.62 -17.69
N ALA A 335 18.65 -12.92 -16.55
CA ALA A 335 18.06 -11.60 -16.40
C ALA A 335 19.16 -10.51 -16.39
N THR A 336 18.73 -9.26 -16.47
CA THR A 336 19.58 -8.06 -16.47
C THR A 336 19.02 -7.00 -15.50
N THR A 337 19.91 -6.25 -14.85
CA THR A 337 19.56 -5.18 -13.90
C THR A 337 20.41 -3.93 -14.14
N LEU A 338 19.97 -2.79 -13.60
CA LEU A 338 20.78 -1.57 -13.51
C LEU A 338 20.46 -0.76 -12.24
N GLY A 339 21.50 -0.16 -11.65
CA GLY A 339 21.38 1.01 -10.76
C GLY A 339 21.07 2.29 -11.54
N VAL A 340 19.83 2.44 -12.02
CA VAL A 340 19.41 3.55 -12.91
C VAL A 340 19.71 4.92 -12.32
N SER A 341 19.53 5.10 -11.00
CA SER A 341 19.81 6.36 -10.29
C SER A 341 21.25 6.87 -10.42
N ASN A 342 22.18 6.06 -10.93
CA ASN A 342 23.56 6.43 -11.18
C ASN A 342 23.74 7.33 -12.41
N VAL A 343 22.88 7.19 -13.44
CA VAL A 343 23.05 7.88 -14.74
C VAL A 343 23.03 9.40 -14.61
N SER A 344 22.32 9.90 -13.60
CA SER A 344 22.00 11.31 -13.38
C SER A 344 22.75 11.95 -12.20
N PHE A 345 23.80 11.32 -11.65
CA PHE A 345 24.64 12.00 -10.64
C PHE A 345 25.28 13.27 -11.23
N GLY A 346 25.25 14.35 -10.46
CA GLY A 346 25.64 15.69 -10.88
C GLY A 346 24.48 16.63 -11.26
N LEU A 347 23.29 16.09 -11.57
CA LEU A 347 22.14 16.88 -12.03
C LEU A 347 21.19 17.32 -10.90
N SER A 348 20.34 18.32 -11.19
CA SER A 348 19.28 18.81 -10.31
C SER A 348 18.20 17.74 -10.06
N ALA A 349 17.40 17.90 -8.99
CA ALA A 349 16.42 16.88 -8.60
C ALA A 349 15.35 16.60 -9.68
N ALA A 350 14.91 17.62 -10.42
CA ALA A 350 13.96 17.48 -11.53
C ALA A 350 14.62 16.83 -12.76
N ALA A 351 15.79 17.32 -13.20
CA ALA A 351 16.56 16.73 -14.29
C ALA A 351 16.91 15.24 -14.05
N ARG A 352 17.19 14.87 -12.78
CA ARG A 352 17.38 13.47 -12.37
C ARG A 352 16.15 12.60 -12.63
N GLN A 353 14.95 13.07 -12.31
CA GLN A 353 13.71 12.30 -12.53
C GLN A 353 13.46 12.05 -14.01
N VAL A 354 13.63 13.08 -14.85
CA VAL A 354 13.50 12.97 -16.31
C VAL A 354 14.53 11.98 -16.87
N LEU A 355 15.83 12.21 -16.63
CA LEU A 355 16.88 11.38 -17.21
C LEU A 355 16.80 9.92 -16.75
N ASN A 356 16.49 9.66 -15.47
CA ASN A 356 16.28 8.31 -14.96
C ASN A 356 15.11 7.61 -15.66
N SER A 357 14.00 8.32 -15.88
CA SER A 357 12.78 7.74 -16.46
C SER A 357 12.94 7.42 -17.95
N VAL A 358 13.58 8.31 -18.70
CA VAL A 358 13.90 8.09 -20.13
C VAL A 358 14.92 6.95 -20.29
N PHE A 359 16.02 6.97 -19.51
CA PHE A 359 17.03 5.91 -19.57
C PHE A 359 16.48 4.54 -19.18
N LEU A 360 15.63 4.46 -18.15
CA LEU A 360 14.95 3.22 -17.77
C LEU A 360 14.04 2.69 -18.90
N LYS A 361 13.24 3.55 -19.55
CA LYS A 361 12.38 3.12 -20.65
C LYS A 361 13.20 2.61 -21.84
N GLU A 362 14.26 3.32 -22.23
CA GLU A 362 15.15 2.85 -23.30
C GLU A 362 15.85 1.53 -22.95
N ALA A 363 16.23 1.33 -21.68
CA ALA A 363 16.80 0.07 -21.22
C ALA A 363 15.79 -1.09 -21.24
N MET A 364 14.53 -0.84 -20.85
CA MET A 364 13.44 -1.82 -20.98
C MET A 364 13.19 -2.20 -22.44
N ASP A 365 13.29 -1.25 -23.38
CA ASP A 365 13.15 -1.53 -24.82
C ASP A 365 14.30 -2.37 -25.39
N ARG A 366 15.45 -2.42 -24.71
CA ARG A 366 16.57 -3.35 -24.96
C ARG A 366 16.46 -4.67 -24.18
N GLY A 367 15.39 -4.84 -23.40
CA GLY A 367 15.09 -6.05 -22.65
C GLY A 367 15.61 -6.05 -21.20
N LEU A 368 15.77 -4.90 -20.55
CA LEU A 368 16.06 -4.84 -19.11
C LEU A 368 14.93 -5.47 -18.27
N ASP A 369 15.26 -6.43 -17.39
CA ASP A 369 14.26 -7.13 -16.56
C ASP A 369 13.97 -6.41 -15.25
N SER A 370 15.00 -5.89 -14.58
CA SER A 370 14.91 -5.27 -13.26
C SER A 370 15.67 -3.96 -13.17
N ALA A 371 15.32 -3.11 -12.20
CA ALA A 371 16.05 -1.88 -11.95
C ALA A 371 16.08 -1.55 -10.45
N ILE A 372 17.25 -1.13 -9.97
CA ILE A 372 17.41 -0.57 -8.62
C ILE A 372 17.10 0.92 -8.72
N VAL A 373 15.95 1.30 -8.16
CA VAL A 373 15.33 2.64 -8.31
C VAL A 373 14.54 3.04 -7.06
N HIS A 374 14.20 4.32 -6.98
CA HIS A 374 13.07 4.83 -6.20
C HIS A 374 11.82 4.84 -7.09
N PRO A 375 10.88 3.85 -6.99
CA PRO A 375 9.86 3.67 -8.02
C PRO A 375 8.88 4.86 -8.08
N GLY A 376 8.49 5.41 -6.93
CA GLY A 376 7.70 6.65 -6.83
C GLY A 376 8.37 7.94 -7.36
N LYS A 377 9.56 7.87 -7.98
CA LYS A 377 10.22 8.98 -8.70
C LYS A 377 10.42 8.70 -10.19
N ILE A 378 9.93 7.57 -10.70
CA ILE A 378 9.90 7.27 -12.13
C ILE A 378 8.63 7.87 -12.71
N LEU A 379 8.78 8.71 -13.73
CA LEU A 379 7.70 9.39 -14.43
C LEU A 379 7.29 8.59 -15.67
N PRO A 380 5.98 8.32 -15.90
CA PRO A 380 5.51 7.83 -17.18
C PRO A 380 5.89 8.82 -18.29
N LEU A 381 6.42 8.34 -19.43
CA LEU A 381 6.94 9.25 -20.48
C LEU A 381 5.91 10.28 -20.96
N HIS A 382 4.62 9.93 -21.06
CA HIS A 382 3.55 10.84 -21.46
C HIS A 382 3.30 12.02 -20.49
N ARG A 383 3.94 12.02 -19.31
CA ARG A 383 3.93 13.14 -18.34
C ARG A 383 5.20 13.99 -18.38
N ILE A 384 6.16 13.61 -19.22
CA ILE A 384 7.40 14.35 -19.44
C ILE A 384 7.20 15.13 -20.75
N PRO A 385 7.45 16.45 -20.80
CA PRO A 385 7.37 17.20 -22.06
C PRO A 385 8.26 16.59 -23.15
N ASP A 386 7.78 16.56 -24.39
CA ASP A 386 8.48 15.92 -25.51
C ASP A 386 9.90 16.49 -25.74
N GLU A 387 10.10 17.80 -25.52
CA GLU A 387 11.43 18.45 -25.54
C GLU A 387 12.37 17.82 -24.50
N HIS A 388 11.89 17.63 -23.27
CA HIS A 388 12.67 17.05 -22.17
C HIS A 388 13.02 15.58 -22.46
N VAL A 389 12.10 14.80 -23.04
CA VAL A 389 12.35 13.43 -23.48
C VAL A 389 13.41 13.40 -24.60
N ALA A 390 13.28 14.27 -25.60
CA ALA A 390 14.19 14.34 -26.74
C ALA A 390 15.62 14.72 -26.33
N VAL A 391 15.79 15.72 -25.45
CA VAL A 391 17.10 16.15 -24.95
C VAL A 391 17.73 15.07 -24.05
N ALA A 392 16.93 14.41 -23.20
CA ALA A 392 17.42 13.28 -22.40
C ALA A 392 17.86 12.09 -23.27
N SER A 393 17.12 11.74 -24.32
CA SER A 393 17.51 10.69 -25.29
C SER A 393 18.78 11.07 -26.06
N ASP A 394 18.93 12.33 -26.46
CA ASP A 394 20.17 12.80 -27.10
C ASP A 394 21.38 12.72 -26.18
N LEU A 395 21.21 12.98 -24.87
CA LEU A 395 22.26 12.82 -23.87
C LEU A 395 22.65 11.35 -23.69
N ILE A 396 21.67 10.44 -23.60
CA ILE A 396 21.88 8.99 -23.50
C ILE A 396 22.64 8.44 -24.73
N HIS A 397 22.37 9.00 -25.91
CA HIS A 397 22.94 8.58 -27.20
C HIS A 397 24.13 9.42 -27.69
N ASP A 398 24.62 10.40 -26.90
CA ASP A 398 25.75 11.28 -27.25
C ASP A 398 25.59 12.00 -28.61
N ARG A 399 24.36 12.49 -28.91
CA ARG A 399 24.00 13.08 -30.22
C ARG A 399 24.39 14.56 -30.37
N ARG A 400 25.67 14.88 -30.20
CA ARG A 400 26.21 16.25 -30.26
C ARG A 400 26.39 16.76 -31.70
N GLY A 401 26.14 18.06 -31.91
CA GLY A 401 26.46 18.78 -33.16
C GLY A 401 25.79 18.27 -34.46
N THR A 402 24.75 17.44 -34.39
CA THR A 402 24.12 16.84 -35.57
C THR A 402 23.18 17.79 -36.30
N ALA A 403 23.69 18.44 -37.35
CA ALA A 403 22.88 19.18 -38.31
C ALA A 403 22.01 18.22 -39.14
N GLY A 404 20.73 18.11 -38.78
CA GLY A 404 19.69 17.55 -39.63
C GLY A 404 19.45 16.03 -39.53
N THR A 405 18.62 15.62 -38.57
CA THR A 405 17.39 14.85 -38.85
C THR A 405 16.43 15.12 -37.67
N PRO A 406 15.16 15.52 -37.89
CA PRO A 406 14.18 15.59 -36.81
C PRO A 406 13.98 14.18 -36.24
N LEU A 407 13.98 14.04 -34.90
CA LEU A 407 13.45 12.83 -34.29
C LEU A 407 11.94 12.77 -34.63
N ALA A 408 11.50 11.64 -35.18
CA ALA A 408 10.07 11.34 -35.21
C ALA A 408 9.58 11.19 -33.76
N PRO A 409 8.35 11.64 -33.43
CA PRO A 409 7.83 11.52 -32.08
C PRO A 409 7.81 10.05 -31.63
N VAL A 410 8.28 9.81 -30.41
CA VAL A 410 8.34 8.46 -29.81
C VAL A 410 6.92 8.06 -29.41
N GLY A 411 6.21 7.39 -30.32
CA GLY A 411 4.83 6.93 -30.07
C GLY A 411 3.87 7.00 -31.25
N SER A 412 4.34 7.17 -32.50
CA SER A 412 3.46 7.05 -33.67
C SER A 412 3.43 5.63 -34.24
N ASP A 413 2.63 4.75 -33.64
CA ASP A 413 2.01 3.67 -34.40
C ASP A 413 1.13 4.27 -35.51
N GLY A 414 1.30 3.76 -36.73
CA GLY A 414 1.01 4.49 -37.97
C GLY A 414 -0.47 4.61 -38.38
N SER A 415 -1.35 4.98 -37.46
CA SER A 415 -2.78 5.20 -37.72
C SER A 415 -3.40 6.23 -36.77
N ASP A 416 -3.21 7.52 -37.04
CA ASP A 416 -4.30 8.46 -37.31
C ASP A 416 -3.77 9.89 -37.55
N GLY A 417 -4.47 10.68 -38.36
CA GLY A 417 -4.09 12.04 -38.72
C GLY A 417 -5.10 13.06 -38.24
N GLY A 418 -4.70 13.97 -37.35
CA GLY A 418 -5.57 15.04 -36.84
C GLY A 418 -4.84 16.15 -36.09
N ASN A 419 -4.58 17.26 -36.80
CA ASN A 419 -4.26 18.63 -36.34
C ASN A 419 -3.74 18.85 -34.90
N GLY A 420 -2.49 19.31 -34.77
CA GLY A 420 -1.91 19.71 -33.48
C GLY A 420 -2.02 21.20 -33.13
N SER A 421 -1.51 21.55 -31.95
CA SER A 421 -0.96 22.85 -31.58
C SER A 421 0.57 22.72 -31.55
N GLY A 422 1.28 23.69 -32.12
CA GLY A 422 2.68 23.48 -32.49
C GLY A 422 3.71 23.90 -31.45
N ASP A 423 4.80 23.14 -31.41
CA ASP A 423 6.15 23.66 -31.18
C ASP A 423 7.04 23.17 -32.33
N ASP A 424 7.79 24.09 -32.95
CA ASP A 424 8.80 23.73 -33.95
C ASP A 424 9.98 23.03 -33.24
N PRO A 425 10.54 21.93 -33.78
CA PRO A 425 11.65 21.23 -33.15
C PRO A 425 12.86 22.15 -33.01
N VAL A 426 13.37 22.28 -31.78
CA VAL A 426 14.52 23.15 -31.44
C VAL A 426 15.67 22.93 -32.44
N PRO A 427 16.13 23.97 -33.15
CA PRO A 427 17.10 23.82 -34.22
C PRO A 427 18.48 23.44 -33.66
N ARG A 428 18.81 22.15 -33.77
CA ARG A 428 20.11 21.59 -33.36
C ARG A 428 21.25 22.19 -34.20
N GLY A 429 21.88 23.22 -33.64
CA GLY A 429 23.05 23.87 -34.23
C GLY A 429 24.31 22.99 -34.19
N PRO A 430 25.39 23.40 -34.88
CA PRO A 430 26.68 22.70 -34.82
C PRO A 430 27.28 22.68 -33.40
N ASP A 431 26.89 23.63 -32.55
CA ASP A 431 27.33 23.77 -31.16
C ASP A 431 26.39 23.11 -30.13
N TYR A 432 25.44 22.26 -30.57
CA TYR A 432 24.49 21.57 -29.68
C TYR A 432 25.18 20.53 -28.78
N ASP A 433 25.04 20.72 -27.47
CA ASP A 433 25.41 19.77 -26.43
C ASP A 433 24.18 19.46 -25.54
N PRO A 434 23.70 18.20 -25.49
CA PRO A 434 22.47 17.84 -24.79
C PRO A 434 22.63 17.87 -23.27
N LEU A 435 23.85 17.83 -22.71
CA LEU A 435 24.04 18.01 -21.26
C LEU A 435 23.80 19.47 -20.87
N HIS A 436 24.38 20.41 -21.61
CA HIS A 436 24.15 21.84 -21.39
C HIS A 436 22.68 22.21 -21.61
N GLU A 437 22.04 21.64 -22.64
CA GLU A 437 20.63 21.89 -22.90
C GLU A 437 19.72 21.29 -21.81
N LEU A 438 20.01 20.07 -21.34
CA LEU A 438 19.28 19.48 -20.21
C LEU A 438 19.46 20.32 -18.95
N MET A 439 20.63 20.89 -18.70
CA MET A 439 20.83 21.82 -17.58
C MET A 439 20.02 23.10 -17.75
N ARG A 440 20.04 23.71 -18.95
CA ARG A 440 19.28 24.93 -19.30
C ARG A 440 17.78 24.77 -19.05
N LEU A 441 17.20 23.62 -19.40
CA LEU A 441 15.77 23.32 -19.19
C LEU A 441 15.34 23.36 -17.72
N PHE A 442 16.28 23.22 -16.77
CA PHE A 442 16.01 23.27 -15.33
C PHE A 442 16.77 24.42 -14.61
N GLU A 443 17.26 25.43 -15.34
CA GLU A 443 17.82 26.65 -14.75
C GLU A 443 16.72 27.61 -14.28
N GLY A 444 16.44 27.62 -12.97
CA GLY A 444 15.55 28.61 -12.36
C GLY A 444 14.62 28.06 -11.27
N GLU A 445 14.50 26.73 -11.15
CA GLU A 445 13.63 26.09 -10.15
C GLU A 445 14.15 26.31 -8.71
N ARG A 446 13.65 27.36 -8.07
CA ARG A 446 13.65 27.56 -6.62
C ARG A 446 12.22 27.47 -6.09
N GLU A 447 12.09 27.01 -4.85
CA GLU A 447 10.81 26.88 -4.15
C GLU A 447 10.04 28.22 -4.12
N ALA A 448 8.73 28.15 -4.36
CA ALA A 448 7.94 29.28 -4.83
C ALA A 448 7.43 30.24 -3.74
N GLY A 449 7.27 31.50 -4.13
CA GLY A 449 6.55 32.56 -3.42
C GLY A 449 6.77 33.91 -4.10
N ALA A 450 5.79 34.39 -4.87
CA ALA A 450 5.87 35.65 -5.60
C ALA A 450 5.51 36.87 -4.71
N THR A 451 5.97 38.05 -5.09
CA THR A 451 5.70 39.32 -4.39
C THR A 451 4.41 39.99 -4.86
N ALA A 452 3.85 40.86 -4.04
CA ALA A 452 2.61 41.59 -4.38
C ALA A 452 2.74 42.50 -5.62
N GLU A 453 3.96 42.97 -5.94
CA GLU A 453 4.22 43.75 -7.17
C GLU A 453 4.26 42.86 -8.42
N GLU A 454 4.68 41.60 -8.30
CA GLU A 454 4.64 40.61 -9.38
C GLU A 454 3.20 40.12 -9.62
N LEU A 455 2.43 39.90 -8.55
CA LEU A 455 1.03 39.46 -8.64
C LEU A 455 0.13 40.50 -9.32
N ALA A 456 0.33 41.79 -9.02
CA ALA A 456 -0.38 42.90 -9.67
C ALA A 456 -0.01 43.12 -11.16
N ALA A 457 1.07 42.50 -11.65
CA ALA A 457 1.50 42.61 -13.05
C ALA A 457 0.88 41.52 -13.96
N LEU A 458 0.21 40.51 -13.39
CA LEU A 458 -0.41 39.41 -14.13
C LEU A 458 -1.80 39.79 -14.69
N PRO A 459 -2.24 39.16 -15.81
CA PRO A 459 -3.62 39.20 -16.27
C PRO A 459 -4.60 38.76 -15.17
N VAL A 460 -5.82 39.32 -15.18
CA VAL A 460 -6.81 39.06 -14.11
C VAL A 460 -7.17 37.57 -13.99
N GLU A 461 -7.18 36.84 -15.11
CA GLU A 461 -7.40 35.40 -15.18
C GLU A 461 -6.34 34.63 -14.39
N GLU A 462 -5.06 34.97 -14.61
CA GLU A 462 -3.91 34.37 -13.92
C GLU A 462 -3.84 34.82 -12.45
N ARG A 463 -4.23 36.05 -12.12
CA ARG A 463 -4.34 36.51 -10.72
C ARG A 463 -5.38 35.72 -9.94
N LEU A 464 -6.56 35.48 -10.53
CA LEU A 464 -7.63 34.71 -9.91
C LEU A 464 -7.22 33.25 -9.66
N GLU A 465 -6.62 32.58 -10.65
CA GLU A 465 -6.07 31.24 -10.47
C GLU A 465 -5.00 31.23 -9.36
N ARG A 466 -4.06 32.18 -9.39
CA ARG A 466 -2.94 32.25 -8.44
C ARG A 466 -3.40 32.46 -7.00
N ARG A 467 -4.38 33.35 -6.77
CA ARG A 467 -4.95 33.58 -5.42
C ARG A 467 -5.66 32.37 -4.85
N ILE A 468 -6.31 31.57 -5.70
CA ILE A 468 -6.90 30.29 -5.29
C ILE A 468 -5.78 29.33 -4.84
N VAL A 469 -4.70 29.20 -5.61
CA VAL A 469 -3.56 28.32 -5.26
C VAL A 469 -2.82 28.76 -4.00
N ASP A 470 -2.59 30.07 -3.83
CA ASP A 470 -1.85 30.62 -2.70
C ASP A 470 -2.77 30.85 -1.46
N GLY A 471 -4.08 30.62 -1.58
CA GLY A 471 -5.07 30.77 -0.50
C GLY A 471 -5.31 32.21 -0.06
N ASP A 472 -5.20 33.17 -0.98
CA ASP A 472 -5.26 34.60 -0.69
C ASP A 472 -6.61 35.23 -1.02
N LYS A 473 -7.37 35.54 0.03
CA LYS A 473 -8.66 36.24 -0.04
C LYS A 473 -8.56 37.76 -0.06
N ASP A 474 -7.40 38.35 0.25
CA ASP A 474 -7.28 39.79 0.45
C ASP A 474 -7.12 40.51 -0.90
N GLY A 475 -8.24 41.00 -1.42
CA GLY A 475 -8.34 41.67 -2.73
C GLY A 475 -8.93 40.81 -3.85
N ILE A 476 -9.36 39.57 -3.57
CA ILE A 476 -9.99 38.72 -4.58
C ILE A 476 -11.29 39.33 -5.16
N GLY A 477 -12.04 40.09 -4.35
CA GLY A 477 -13.25 40.80 -4.82
C GLY A 477 -12.97 41.84 -5.91
N ASP A 478 -11.87 42.59 -5.79
CA ASP A 478 -11.48 43.59 -6.78
C ASP A 478 -11.09 42.92 -8.12
N ASP A 479 -10.40 41.78 -8.06
CA ASP A 479 -10.04 40.97 -9.24
C ASP A 479 -11.27 40.31 -9.89
N LEU A 480 -12.28 39.91 -9.10
CA LEU A 480 -13.54 39.38 -9.62
C LEU A 480 -14.38 40.46 -10.31
N ASP A 481 -14.41 41.68 -9.76
CA ASP A 481 -15.08 42.83 -10.37
C ASP A 481 -14.40 43.25 -11.70
N GLU A 482 -13.06 43.15 -11.80
CA GLU A 482 -12.33 43.34 -13.06
C GLU A 482 -12.65 42.22 -14.07
N ALA A 483 -12.65 40.96 -13.65
CA ALA A 483 -12.98 39.83 -14.52
C ALA A 483 -14.43 39.86 -15.03
N LEU A 484 -15.39 40.29 -14.20
CA LEU A 484 -16.81 40.49 -14.56
C LEU A 484 -17.02 41.54 -15.67
N ALA A 485 -16.04 42.40 -15.94
CA ALA A 485 -16.11 43.35 -17.05
C ALA A 485 -15.83 42.70 -18.43
N ALA A 486 -15.20 41.52 -18.45
CA ALA A 486 -14.79 40.81 -19.67
C ALA A 486 -15.45 39.42 -19.84
N HIS A 487 -15.77 38.74 -18.73
CA HIS A 487 -16.21 37.34 -18.69
C HIS A 487 -17.57 37.19 -18.01
N GLY A 488 -18.32 36.14 -18.37
CA GLY A 488 -19.55 35.79 -17.65
C GLY A 488 -19.26 35.21 -16.26
N PRO A 489 -20.12 35.41 -15.24
CA PRO A 489 -19.85 34.94 -13.88
C PRO A 489 -19.67 33.41 -13.79
N LEU A 490 -20.39 32.64 -14.62
CA LEU A 490 -20.20 31.19 -14.74
C LEU A 490 -18.92 30.80 -15.49
N GLU A 491 -18.40 31.64 -16.39
CA GLU A 491 -17.11 31.39 -17.06
C GLU A 491 -15.96 31.59 -16.08
N ILE A 492 -16.02 32.64 -15.24
CA ILE A 492 -15.01 32.92 -14.21
C ILE A 492 -14.84 31.72 -13.26
N ILE A 493 -15.95 31.17 -12.77
CA ILE A 493 -15.94 29.96 -11.91
C ILE A 493 -15.36 28.78 -12.67
N ASN A 494 -15.96 28.41 -13.81
CA ASN A 494 -15.66 27.15 -14.48
C ASN A 494 -14.26 27.10 -15.11
N ARG A 495 -13.68 28.26 -15.46
CA ARG A 495 -12.43 28.33 -16.22
C ARG A 495 -11.22 28.78 -15.40
N PHE A 496 -11.38 29.76 -14.51
CA PHE A 496 -10.24 30.35 -13.80
C PHE A 496 -10.18 29.88 -12.34
N LEU A 497 -11.30 29.94 -11.61
CA LEU A 497 -11.33 29.53 -10.21
C LEU A 497 -11.18 28.00 -10.05
N LEU A 498 -11.83 27.20 -10.90
CA LEU A 498 -11.64 25.75 -10.92
C LEU A 498 -10.24 25.31 -11.39
N ALA A 499 -9.56 26.07 -12.25
CA ALA A 499 -8.17 25.78 -12.63
C ALA A 499 -7.23 25.87 -11.42
N GLY A 500 -7.35 26.93 -10.62
CA GLY A 500 -6.63 27.06 -9.35
C GLY A 500 -6.91 25.90 -8.38
N MET A 501 -8.17 25.48 -8.25
CA MET A 501 -8.53 24.33 -7.41
C MET A 501 -7.98 22.99 -7.94
N ALA A 502 -7.86 22.82 -9.26
CA ALA A 502 -7.21 21.65 -9.85
C ALA A 502 -5.70 21.61 -9.49
N THR A 503 -5.00 22.74 -9.65
CA THR A 503 -3.60 22.91 -9.26
C THR A 503 -3.37 22.64 -7.76
N VAL A 504 -4.24 23.13 -6.88
CA VAL A 504 -4.25 22.80 -5.43
C VAL A 504 -4.35 21.29 -5.19
N GLY A 505 -5.23 20.61 -5.92
CA GLY A 505 -5.39 19.16 -5.84
C GLY A 505 -4.16 18.37 -6.27
N GLU A 506 -3.42 18.84 -7.28
CA GLU A 506 -2.17 18.22 -7.74
C GLU A 506 -1.01 18.46 -6.78
N LEU A 507 -0.87 19.68 -6.24
CA LEU A 507 0.14 19.99 -5.23
C LEU A 507 -0.10 19.21 -3.93
N PHE A 508 -1.36 18.97 -3.53
CA PHE A 508 -1.67 18.11 -2.39
C PHE A 508 -1.41 16.62 -2.69
N ALA A 509 -1.84 16.11 -3.85
CA ALA A 509 -1.64 14.71 -4.23
C ALA A 509 -0.17 14.33 -4.39
N SER A 510 0.69 15.29 -4.77
CA SER A 510 2.16 15.14 -4.82
C SER A 510 2.86 15.36 -3.46
N GLY A 511 2.11 15.73 -2.42
CA GLY A 511 2.61 16.01 -1.06
C GLY A 511 3.36 17.35 -0.92
N GLN A 512 3.38 18.19 -1.95
CA GLN A 512 4.02 19.50 -1.96
C GLN A 512 3.21 20.52 -1.14
N MET A 513 1.88 20.45 -1.21
CA MET A 513 0.94 21.24 -0.42
C MET A 513 0.37 20.39 0.73
N GLN A 514 0.14 21.00 1.89
CA GLN A 514 -0.40 20.34 3.08
C GLN A 514 -1.89 20.67 3.27
N LEU A 515 -2.62 19.83 4.00
CA LEU A 515 -4.07 19.94 4.19
C LEU A 515 -4.56 21.35 4.64
N PRO A 516 -3.91 22.07 5.57
CA PRO A 516 -4.35 23.41 5.95
C PRO A 516 -4.38 24.40 4.77
N PHE A 517 -3.41 24.33 3.85
CA PHE A 517 -3.37 25.21 2.67
C PHE A 517 -4.44 24.86 1.64
N VAL A 518 -4.81 23.58 1.51
CA VAL A 518 -5.95 23.14 0.69
C VAL A 518 -7.27 23.70 1.24
N LEU A 519 -7.43 23.72 2.56
CA LEU A 519 -8.60 24.33 3.22
C LEU A 519 -8.61 25.86 3.07
N GLN A 520 -7.46 26.52 3.14
CA GLN A 520 -7.33 27.96 2.90
C GLN A 520 -7.67 28.36 1.45
N SER A 521 -7.23 27.54 0.47
CA SER A 521 -7.58 27.67 -0.96
C SER A 521 -9.09 27.54 -1.16
N ALA A 522 -9.72 26.58 -0.47
CA ALA A 522 -11.17 26.38 -0.48
C ALA A 522 -11.96 27.54 0.15
N GLU A 523 -11.50 28.12 1.27
CA GLU A 523 -12.12 29.31 1.85
C GLU A 523 -12.10 30.48 0.84
N THR A 524 -10.98 30.65 0.14
CA THR A 524 -10.81 31.67 -0.92
C THR A 524 -11.74 31.40 -2.12
N MET A 525 -11.85 30.14 -2.56
CA MET A 525 -12.80 29.70 -3.59
C MET A 525 -14.24 30.02 -3.21
N LYS A 526 -14.65 29.71 -1.97
CA LYS A 526 -16.00 30.02 -1.47
C LYS A 526 -16.26 31.53 -1.44
N THR A 527 -15.31 32.33 -0.96
CA THR A 527 -15.41 33.79 -0.96
C THR A 527 -15.62 34.33 -2.37
N ALA A 528 -14.93 33.78 -3.38
CA ALA A 528 -15.10 34.16 -4.77
C ALA A 528 -16.49 33.79 -5.33
N VAL A 529 -16.97 32.57 -5.08
CA VAL A 529 -18.30 32.14 -5.54
C VAL A 529 -19.42 32.99 -4.91
N ALA A 530 -19.34 33.29 -3.61
CA ALA A 530 -20.32 34.13 -2.91
C ALA A 530 -20.36 35.58 -3.43
N HIS A 531 -19.25 36.10 -3.96
CA HIS A 531 -19.19 37.41 -4.62
C HIS A 531 -19.86 37.38 -6.02
N LEU A 532 -19.73 36.26 -6.74
CA LEU A 532 -20.32 36.08 -8.08
C LEU A 532 -21.82 35.71 -8.04
N GLU A 533 -22.31 35.09 -6.96
CA GLU A 533 -23.67 34.56 -6.84
C GLU A 533 -24.79 35.58 -7.21
N PRO A 534 -24.77 36.86 -6.74
CA PRO A 534 -25.77 37.86 -7.14
C PRO A 534 -25.76 38.20 -8.63
N HIS A 535 -24.60 38.04 -9.29
CA HIS A 535 -24.43 38.29 -10.72
C HIS A 535 -24.94 37.10 -11.56
N ILE A 536 -24.88 35.88 -11.04
CA ILE A 536 -25.45 34.68 -11.66
C ILE A 536 -26.99 34.76 -11.67
N GLU A 537 -27.60 35.12 -10.53
CA GLU A 537 -29.05 35.32 -10.43
C GLU A 537 -29.53 36.43 -11.39
N ALA A 538 -28.83 37.57 -11.42
CA ALA A 538 -29.15 38.69 -12.31
C ALA A 538 -29.00 38.37 -13.81
N ALA A 539 -28.11 37.43 -14.16
CA ALA A 539 -27.93 36.95 -15.53
C ALA A 539 -29.01 35.94 -16.00
N GLY A 540 -29.97 35.59 -15.13
CA GLY A 540 -31.00 34.59 -15.42
C GLY A 540 -30.54 33.14 -15.22
N GLY A 541 -29.37 32.93 -14.59
CA GLY A 541 -28.86 31.62 -14.17
C GLY A 541 -29.61 31.06 -12.96
N GLY A 542 -30.93 30.94 -13.06
CA GLY A 542 -31.86 30.57 -11.98
C GLY A 542 -31.85 29.09 -11.60
N ALA A 543 -30.67 28.50 -11.44
CA ALA A 543 -30.40 27.25 -10.72
C ALA A 543 -28.89 27.16 -10.51
N SER A 544 -28.44 26.84 -9.29
CA SER A 544 -27.05 26.39 -9.10
C SER A 544 -26.88 25.13 -9.94
N SER A 545 -26.08 25.20 -11.01
CA SER A 545 -25.85 24.08 -11.91
C SER A 545 -24.83 23.13 -11.30
N THR A 546 -25.23 22.49 -10.20
CA THR A 546 -24.41 21.52 -9.47
C THR A 546 -24.00 20.41 -10.44
N LYS A 547 -22.75 19.94 -10.32
CA LYS A 547 -22.22 18.89 -11.20
C LYS A 547 -23.02 17.59 -11.07
N GLY A 548 -23.49 17.32 -9.86
CA GLY A 548 -24.41 16.28 -9.43
C GLY A 548 -24.68 16.40 -7.92
N ARG A 549 -25.52 15.52 -7.37
CA ARG A 549 -25.76 15.39 -5.94
C ARG A 549 -25.22 14.07 -5.39
N VAL A 550 -24.40 14.13 -4.33
CA VAL A 550 -23.76 12.95 -3.73
C VAL A 550 -24.17 12.79 -2.28
N LEU A 551 -24.62 11.59 -1.90
CA LEU A 551 -24.82 11.25 -0.50
C LEU A 551 -23.50 10.73 0.10
N LEU A 552 -23.11 11.20 1.28
CA LEU A 552 -21.95 10.68 2.01
C LEU A 552 -22.34 10.16 3.40
N ALA A 553 -21.93 8.94 3.72
CA ALA A 553 -22.22 8.31 5.00
C ALA A 553 -21.03 7.47 5.50
N THR A 554 -20.67 7.56 6.78
CA THR A 554 -19.82 6.53 7.42
C THR A 554 -20.73 5.40 7.87
N VAL A 555 -20.41 4.16 7.49
CA VAL A 555 -21.33 3.02 7.61
C VAL A 555 -21.59 2.59 9.06
N LYS A 556 -22.71 1.89 9.27
CA LYS A 556 -23.14 1.32 10.55
C LYS A 556 -22.00 0.64 11.33
N GLY A 557 -21.85 1.03 12.59
CA GLY A 557 -20.81 0.49 13.49
C GLY A 557 -19.42 1.10 13.29
N ASP A 558 -19.27 2.09 12.41
CA ASP A 558 -18.07 2.91 12.29
C ASP A 558 -18.37 4.39 12.61
N VAL A 559 -17.41 5.04 13.23
CA VAL A 559 -17.53 6.37 13.84
C VAL A 559 -16.53 7.38 13.29
N HIS A 560 -15.62 6.94 12.42
CA HIS A 560 -14.58 7.79 11.88
C HIS A 560 -15.11 8.54 10.67
N ASP A 561 -15.07 9.87 10.72
CA ASP A 561 -15.59 10.76 9.69
C ASP A 561 -14.58 11.78 9.17
N ILE A 562 -13.38 11.92 9.76
CA ILE A 562 -12.35 12.87 9.30
C ILE A 562 -12.13 12.76 7.77
N GLY A 563 -11.95 11.53 7.27
CA GLY A 563 -11.81 11.29 5.83
C GLY A 563 -13.09 11.61 5.03
N LYS A 564 -14.27 11.29 5.56
CA LYS A 564 -15.57 11.59 4.92
C LYS A 564 -15.85 13.09 4.87
N ASN A 565 -15.58 13.83 5.94
CA ASN A 565 -15.79 15.27 6.03
C ASN A 565 -14.77 16.00 5.15
N LEU A 566 -13.56 15.47 4.99
CA LEU A 566 -12.61 15.94 3.99
C LEU A 566 -13.11 15.71 2.55
N VAL A 567 -13.74 14.56 2.26
CA VAL A 567 -14.41 14.30 0.98
C VAL A 567 -15.58 15.27 0.77
N ASP A 568 -16.45 15.47 1.77
CA ASP A 568 -17.58 16.42 1.75
C ASP A 568 -17.11 17.84 1.37
N ILE A 569 -16.12 18.36 2.10
CA ILE A 569 -15.50 19.66 1.83
C ILE A 569 -14.97 19.71 0.39
N ILE A 570 -14.16 18.73 -0.04
CA ILE A 570 -13.56 18.72 -1.38
C ILE A 570 -14.62 18.63 -2.49
N LEU A 571 -15.67 17.82 -2.33
CA LEU A 571 -16.74 17.70 -3.32
C LEU A 571 -17.57 18.98 -3.42
N ARG A 572 -17.99 19.58 -2.29
CA ARG A 572 -18.69 20.88 -2.28
C ARG A 572 -17.88 21.97 -2.98
N ASN A 573 -16.60 22.08 -2.64
CA ASN A 573 -15.70 23.07 -3.24
C ASN A 573 -15.46 22.88 -4.74
N ASN A 574 -15.77 21.70 -5.29
CA ASN A 574 -15.67 21.38 -6.71
C ASN A 574 -17.03 21.40 -7.45
N GLY A 575 -18.08 21.95 -6.82
CA GLY A 575 -19.38 22.20 -7.46
C GLY A 575 -20.41 21.08 -7.32
N TYR A 576 -20.22 20.14 -6.38
CA TYR A 576 -21.21 19.10 -6.06
C TYR A 576 -22.11 19.51 -4.90
N ASP A 577 -23.39 19.14 -4.97
CA ASP A 577 -24.27 19.17 -3.80
C ASP A 577 -24.03 17.91 -2.97
N VAL A 578 -23.84 18.03 -1.67
CA VAL A 578 -23.48 16.89 -0.80
C VAL A 578 -24.48 16.73 0.32
N VAL A 579 -25.05 15.52 0.42
CA VAL A 579 -25.94 15.10 1.52
C VAL A 579 -25.10 14.27 2.49
N ASN A 580 -24.47 14.93 3.46
CA ASN A 580 -23.64 14.26 4.47
C ASN A 580 -24.49 13.79 5.65
N LEU A 581 -24.77 12.49 5.73
CA LEU A 581 -25.56 11.88 6.81
C LEU A 581 -24.78 11.68 8.12
N GLY A 582 -23.49 12.01 8.16
CA GLY A 582 -22.64 11.76 9.33
C GLY A 582 -22.26 10.28 9.47
N ILE A 583 -22.25 9.79 10.71
CA ILE A 583 -21.64 8.49 11.09
C ILE A 583 -22.64 7.40 11.46
N LYS A 584 -22.17 6.15 11.50
CA LYS A 584 -22.93 4.94 11.88
C LYS A 584 -24.21 4.67 11.08
N GLN A 585 -24.31 5.18 9.84
CA GLN A 585 -25.56 5.14 9.09
C GLN A 585 -25.94 3.71 8.67
N ALA A 586 -27.17 3.32 8.96
CA ALA A 586 -27.76 2.08 8.49
C ALA A 586 -28.16 2.18 7.01
N ILE A 587 -28.21 1.06 6.30
CA ILE A 587 -28.52 1.05 4.87
C ILE A 587 -29.93 1.59 4.56
N ASP A 588 -30.91 1.34 5.43
CA ASP A 588 -32.25 1.96 5.32
C ASP A 588 -32.15 3.49 5.30
N THR A 589 -31.45 4.09 6.27
CA THR A 589 -31.26 5.55 6.36
C THR A 589 -30.49 6.13 5.17
N ILE A 590 -29.50 5.38 4.65
CA ILE A 590 -28.75 5.75 3.44
C ILE A 590 -29.66 5.76 2.21
N ILE A 591 -30.54 4.75 2.06
CA ILE A 591 -31.48 4.65 0.94
C ILE A 591 -32.57 5.70 1.04
N ASP A 592 -33.23 5.81 2.20
CA ASP A 592 -34.33 6.76 2.43
C ASP A 592 -33.88 8.19 2.11
N ALA A 593 -32.68 8.59 2.54
CA ALA A 593 -32.12 9.90 2.23
C ALA A 593 -31.63 10.04 0.77
N ALA A 594 -31.12 8.98 0.14
CA ALA A 594 -30.75 8.99 -1.27
C ALA A 594 -31.97 9.13 -2.19
N GLU A 595 -33.15 8.68 -1.75
CA GLU A 595 -34.43 8.87 -2.43
C GLU A 595 -35.08 10.21 -2.09
N GLU A 596 -35.11 10.62 -0.82
CA GLU A 596 -35.68 11.91 -0.36
C GLU A 596 -34.97 13.10 -0.99
N HIS A 597 -33.65 13.06 -1.07
CA HIS A 597 -32.85 14.12 -1.67
C HIS A 597 -32.55 13.90 -3.16
N ASP A 598 -33.05 12.83 -3.79
CA ASP A 598 -32.81 12.47 -5.19
C ASP A 598 -31.32 12.58 -5.58
N CYS A 599 -30.48 11.80 -4.88
CA CYS A 599 -29.04 11.79 -5.10
C CYS A 599 -28.66 11.04 -6.38
N ASP A 600 -27.58 11.46 -7.04
CA ASP A 600 -27.04 10.75 -8.21
C ASP A 600 -26.18 9.54 -7.80
N VAL A 601 -25.41 9.67 -6.72
CA VAL A 601 -24.33 8.75 -6.30
C VAL A 601 -24.32 8.58 -4.78
N ILE A 602 -24.02 7.36 -4.30
CA ILE A 602 -23.89 7.05 -2.87
C ILE A 602 -22.40 6.82 -2.52
N GLY A 603 -21.86 7.58 -1.58
CA GLY A 603 -20.52 7.41 -1.03
C GLY A 603 -20.55 6.84 0.39
N MET A 604 -19.83 5.74 0.61
CA MET A 604 -19.71 5.07 1.91
C MET A 604 -18.28 5.07 2.43
N SER A 605 -18.10 5.46 3.70
CA SER A 605 -16.81 5.59 4.38
C SER A 605 -16.63 4.60 5.54
N GLY A 606 -15.41 4.10 5.76
CA GLY A 606 -15.08 3.18 6.84
C GLY A 606 -13.57 3.07 7.15
N LEU A 607 -13.21 3.19 8.43
CA LEU A 607 -11.84 3.03 8.95
C LEU A 607 -11.59 1.64 9.55
N LEU A 608 -12.63 0.95 10.04
CA LEU A 608 -12.48 -0.34 10.72
C LEU A 608 -12.64 -1.52 9.75
N VAL A 609 -11.91 -2.61 9.99
CA VAL A 609 -12.02 -3.86 9.22
C VAL A 609 -13.44 -4.46 9.27
N LYS A 610 -14.23 -4.17 10.31
CA LYS A 610 -15.64 -4.59 10.38
C LYS A 610 -16.51 -3.84 9.37
N SER A 611 -16.17 -2.60 9.04
CA SER A 611 -16.91 -1.72 8.14
C SER A 611 -16.90 -2.21 6.69
N THR A 612 -15.86 -2.94 6.28
CA THR A 612 -15.80 -3.57 4.95
C THR A 612 -16.90 -4.62 4.76
N VAL A 613 -17.21 -5.38 5.82
CA VAL A 613 -18.31 -6.36 5.84
C VAL A 613 -19.66 -5.65 5.80
N ILE A 614 -19.83 -4.55 6.54
CA ILE A 614 -21.06 -3.74 6.50
C ILE A 614 -21.26 -3.11 5.12
N MET A 615 -20.22 -2.59 4.48
CA MET A 615 -20.28 -2.07 3.10
C MET A 615 -20.72 -3.16 2.11
N LYS A 616 -20.22 -4.39 2.27
CA LYS A 616 -20.70 -5.53 1.50
C LYS A 616 -22.19 -5.79 1.72
N GLU A 617 -22.64 -5.89 2.97
CA GLU A 617 -24.05 -6.11 3.33
C GLU A 617 -24.95 -5.00 2.76
N ASN A 618 -24.48 -3.75 2.78
CA ASN A 618 -25.17 -2.60 2.19
C ASN A 618 -25.34 -2.73 0.66
N LEU A 619 -24.33 -3.20 -0.06
CA LEU A 619 -24.42 -3.46 -1.51
C LEU A 619 -25.38 -4.62 -1.83
N GLU A 620 -25.35 -5.68 -1.03
CA GLU A 620 -26.28 -6.82 -1.17
C GLU A 620 -27.75 -6.39 -0.95
N GLU A 621 -28.02 -5.45 -0.02
CA GLU A 621 -29.35 -4.89 0.19
C GLU A 621 -29.79 -3.93 -0.94
N LEU A 622 -28.88 -3.11 -1.47
CA LEU A 622 -29.15 -2.26 -2.64
C LEU A 622 -29.51 -3.10 -3.89
N ASN A 623 -28.83 -4.23 -4.10
CA ASN A 623 -29.24 -5.22 -5.10
C ASN A 623 -30.63 -5.79 -4.79
N HIS A 624 -30.89 -6.18 -3.54
CA HIS A 624 -32.16 -6.81 -3.14
C HIS A 624 -33.38 -5.90 -3.40
N ARG A 625 -33.22 -4.58 -3.26
CA ARG A 625 -34.24 -3.58 -3.58
C ARG A 625 -34.28 -3.16 -5.06
N GLY A 626 -33.38 -3.69 -5.90
CA GLY A 626 -33.28 -3.32 -7.32
C GLY A 626 -32.73 -1.90 -7.56
N LEU A 627 -32.06 -1.31 -6.58
CA LEU A 627 -31.53 0.06 -6.62
C LEU A 627 -30.11 0.13 -7.22
N ALA A 628 -29.48 -1.02 -7.48
CA ALA A 628 -28.10 -1.11 -7.94
C ALA A 628 -27.83 -0.36 -9.26
N THR A 629 -28.79 -0.37 -10.20
CA THR A 629 -28.68 0.37 -11.46
C THR A 629 -29.00 1.87 -11.33
N ARG A 630 -29.63 2.30 -10.23
CA ARG A 630 -29.94 3.72 -9.96
C ARG A 630 -28.75 4.46 -9.35
N TYR A 631 -28.03 3.83 -8.43
CA TYR A 631 -26.97 4.50 -7.65
C TYR A 631 -25.60 3.87 -7.90
N PRO A 632 -24.68 4.54 -8.63
CA PRO A 632 -23.26 4.24 -8.53
C PRO A 632 -22.78 4.41 -7.07
N VAL A 633 -21.84 3.57 -6.65
CA VAL A 633 -21.34 3.56 -5.27
C VAL A 633 -19.83 3.84 -5.20
N LEU A 634 -19.46 4.88 -4.45
CA LEU A 634 -18.08 5.23 -4.12
C LEU A 634 -17.73 4.65 -2.74
N LEU A 635 -16.68 3.83 -2.65
CA LEU A 635 -16.23 3.25 -1.38
C LEU A 635 -14.84 3.76 -1.00
N GLY A 636 -14.70 4.31 0.22
CA GLY A 636 -13.44 4.86 0.71
C GLY A 636 -13.20 4.67 2.22
N GLY A 637 -11.97 4.95 2.64
CA GLY A 637 -11.55 4.85 4.06
C GLY A 637 -10.53 3.73 4.32
N ALA A 638 -9.80 3.84 5.43
CA ALA A 638 -8.51 3.15 5.63
C ALA A 638 -8.58 1.62 5.78
N ALA A 639 -9.77 1.03 5.95
CA ALA A 639 -9.94 -0.42 5.98
C ALA A 639 -10.09 -1.07 4.60
N LEU A 640 -10.42 -0.27 3.58
CA LEU A 640 -10.65 -0.75 2.22
C LEU A 640 -9.35 -0.80 1.43
N THR A 641 -9.29 -1.73 0.47
CA THR A 641 -8.23 -1.81 -0.54
C THR A 641 -8.88 -1.86 -1.91
N ARG A 642 -8.14 -1.46 -2.96
CA ARG A 642 -8.65 -1.46 -4.34
C ARG A 642 -9.19 -2.82 -4.75
N GLY A 643 -8.42 -3.89 -4.58
CA GLY A 643 -8.85 -5.23 -4.96
C GLY A 643 -10.09 -5.72 -4.21
N TYR A 644 -10.23 -5.40 -2.92
CA TYR A 644 -11.46 -5.77 -2.20
C TYR A 644 -12.70 -5.09 -2.81
N VAL A 645 -12.60 -3.83 -3.23
CA VAL A 645 -13.74 -3.12 -3.82
C VAL A 645 -13.97 -3.46 -5.30
N GLU A 646 -12.90 -3.47 -6.10
CA GLU A 646 -12.98 -3.60 -7.55
C GLU A 646 -12.96 -5.05 -8.04
N ASP A 647 -12.51 -6.01 -7.21
CA ASP A 647 -12.61 -7.45 -7.49
C ASP A 647 -13.76 -8.08 -6.68
N ASP A 648 -13.69 -8.07 -5.33
CA ASP A 648 -14.66 -8.79 -4.49
C ASP A 648 -16.05 -8.13 -4.48
N LEU A 649 -16.14 -6.81 -4.20
CA LEU A 649 -17.44 -6.12 -4.10
C LEU A 649 -18.07 -5.84 -5.47
N ARG A 650 -17.28 -5.57 -6.51
CA ARG A 650 -17.77 -5.46 -7.89
C ARG A 650 -18.31 -6.78 -8.45
N ALA A 651 -17.85 -7.93 -7.95
CA ALA A 651 -18.45 -9.22 -8.27
C ALA A 651 -19.77 -9.49 -7.52
N ILE A 652 -20.16 -8.63 -6.57
CA ILE A 652 -21.36 -8.75 -5.74
C ILE A 652 -22.41 -7.72 -6.15
N TYR A 653 -22.03 -6.46 -6.35
CA TYR A 653 -22.95 -5.39 -6.74
C TYR A 653 -23.38 -5.49 -8.21
N GLU A 654 -24.67 -5.39 -8.49
CA GLU A 654 -25.20 -5.42 -9.87
C GLU A 654 -25.00 -4.09 -10.62
N GLY A 655 -24.65 -3.03 -9.88
CA GLY A 655 -24.38 -1.69 -10.39
C GLY A 655 -22.89 -1.34 -10.44
N GLU A 656 -22.61 -0.06 -10.64
CA GLU A 656 -21.25 0.44 -10.65
C GLU A 656 -20.75 0.70 -9.23
N VAL A 657 -19.65 0.06 -8.85
CA VAL A 657 -18.93 0.33 -7.59
C VAL A 657 -17.47 0.66 -7.87
N PHE A 658 -16.93 1.64 -7.14
CA PHE A 658 -15.59 2.20 -7.33
C PHE A 658 -14.83 2.35 -6.01
N TYR A 659 -13.52 2.14 -6.05
CA TYR A 659 -12.64 2.44 -4.91
C TYR A 659 -12.06 3.85 -5.01
N CYS A 660 -12.14 4.57 -3.89
CA CYS A 660 -11.56 5.90 -3.75
C CYS A 660 -10.57 5.88 -2.58
N LYS A 661 -9.26 5.88 -2.89
CA LYS A 661 -8.19 5.86 -1.87
C LYS A 661 -8.16 7.14 -1.03
N ASP A 662 -8.59 8.25 -1.62
CA ASP A 662 -8.64 9.60 -1.06
C ASP A 662 -9.75 10.43 -1.74
N ALA A 663 -9.93 11.66 -1.26
CA ALA A 663 -10.97 12.57 -1.73
C ALA A 663 -10.76 13.08 -3.17
N PHE A 664 -9.53 13.15 -3.68
CA PHE A 664 -9.24 13.61 -5.04
C PHE A 664 -9.38 12.49 -6.07
N GLU A 665 -9.15 11.23 -5.69
CA GLU A 665 -9.59 10.08 -6.47
C GLU A 665 -11.12 9.98 -6.47
N GLY A 666 -11.78 10.21 -5.33
CA GLY A 666 -13.24 10.30 -5.25
C GLY A 666 -13.83 11.35 -6.18
N LEU A 667 -13.27 12.55 -6.18
CA LEU A 667 -13.65 13.63 -7.10
C LEU A 667 -13.47 13.24 -8.57
N ARG A 668 -12.30 12.71 -8.96
CA ARG A 668 -12.04 12.30 -10.36
C ARG A 668 -12.97 11.19 -10.85
N VAL A 669 -13.26 10.20 -10.02
CA VAL A 669 -14.23 9.13 -10.35
C VAL A 669 -15.64 9.71 -10.49
N LEU A 670 -16.03 10.61 -9.60
CA LEU A 670 -17.34 11.25 -9.63
C LEU A 670 -17.53 12.17 -10.84
N ASP A 671 -16.53 12.98 -11.22
CA ASP A 671 -16.54 13.79 -12.45
C ASP A 671 -16.73 12.87 -13.68
N ALA A 672 -16.03 11.73 -13.74
CA ALA A 672 -16.18 10.77 -14.84
C ALA A 672 -17.55 10.08 -14.89
N VAL A 673 -18.09 9.65 -13.73
CA VAL A 673 -19.44 9.04 -13.63
C VAL A 673 -20.52 10.02 -14.06
N MET A 674 -20.44 11.29 -13.63
CA MET A 674 -21.44 12.30 -14.00
C MET A 674 -21.32 12.74 -15.45
N ALA A 675 -20.11 12.78 -16.03
CA ALA A 675 -19.91 13.03 -17.46
C ALA A 675 -20.56 11.93 -18.31
N ALA A 676 -20.25 10.66 -18.03
CA ALA A 676 -20.82 9.52 -18.74
C ALA A 676 -22.35 9.46 -18.65
N ARG A 677 -22.93 9.87 -17.51
CA ARG A 677 -24.39 10.00 -17.34
C ARG A 677 -25.01 11.10 -18.20
N ARG A 678 -24.36 12.26 -18.34
CA ARG A 678 -24.84 13.34 -19.22
C ARG A 678 -24.80 12.90 -20.68
N GLU A 679 -23.69 12.32 -21.14
CA GLU A 679 -23.56 11.77 -22.50
C GLU A 679 -24.62 10.71 -22.79
N ALA A 680 -24.90 9.81 -21.84
CA ALA A 680 -25.95 8.80 -21.98
C ALA A 680 -27.37 9.40 -22.03
N ALA A 681 -27.64 10.45 -21.26
CA ALA A 681 -28.92 11.16 -21.28
C ALA A 681 -29.13 11.93 -22.60
N GLU A 682 -28.12 12.67 -23.06
CA GLU A 682 -28.14 13.40 -24.34
C GLU A 682 -28.29 12.43 -25.53
N ALA A 683 -27.63 11.27 -25.50
CA ALA A 683 -27.78 10.23 -26.51
C ALA A 683 -29.18 9.57 -26.50
N ALA A 684 -29.79 9.40 -25.32
CA ALA A 684 -31.15 8.90 -25.19
C ALA A 684 -32.19 9.90 -25.71
N GLU A 685 -32.04 11.20 -25.37
CA GLU A 685 -32.90 12.27 -25.86
C GLU A 685 -32.77 12.44 -27.39
N ALA A 686 -31.55 12.39 -27.93
CA ALA A 686 -31.33 12.40 -29.37
C ALA A 686 -31.95 11.19 -30.09
N ALA A 687 -31.93 10.00 -29.47
CA ALA A 687 -32.58 8.81 -30.01
C ALA A 687 -34.12 8.89 -29.95
N GLU A 688 -34.68 9.50 -28.91
CA GLU A 688 -36.13 9.71 -28.77
C GLU A 688 -36.63 10.76 -29.78
N VAL A 689 -35.88 11.85 -29.98
CA VAL A 689 -36.15 12.85 -31.04
C VAL A 689 -36.07 12.21 -32.44
N ALA A 690 -35.03 11.41 -32.71
CA ALA A 690 -34.91 10.70 -34.00
C ALA A 690 -36.03 9.68 -34.24
N ALA A 691 -36.57 9.06 -33.18
CA ALA A 691 -37.71 8.14 -33.28
C ALA A 691 -39.04 8.86 -33.59
N LEU A 692 -39.15 10.15 -33.28
CA LEU A 692 -40.34 10.98 -33.54
C LEU A 692 -40.39 11.54 -34.97
N GLU A 693 -39.25 11.74 -35.63
CA GLU A 693 -39.18 12.26 -37.01
C GLU A 693 -39.34 11.17 -38.09
N GLY A 694 -39.26 9.89 -37.74
CA GLY A 694 -39.16 8.76 -38.68
C GLY A 694 -40.48 8.18 -39.24
N GLN A 695 -41.64 8.81 -39.02
CA GLN A 695 -42.94 8.26 -39.43
C GLN A 695 -43.55 8.92 -40.66
N ASP A 696 -43.13 8.53 -41.87
CA ASP A 696 -44.03 8.58 -43.04
C ASP A 696 -43.65 7.66 -44.23
N VAL A 697 -44.68 7.07 -44.84
CA VAL A 697 -44.73 6.30 -46.11
C VAL A 697 -44.16 4.86 -46.16
N GLU A 698 -44.89 4.00 -46.87
CA GLU A 698 -44.80 2.53 -46.90
C GLU A 698 -44.64 1.99 -48.35
N VAL A 699 -44.27 0.70 -48.48
CA VAL A 699 -44.56 -0.23 -49.61
C VAL A 699 -43.44 -0.58 -50.63
N ALA A 700 -43.00 -1.85 -50.50
CA ALA A 700 -42.70 -2.87 -51.55
C ALA A 700 -41.25 -3.26 -51.99
N ALA A 701 -40.96 -4.52 -51.67
CA ALA A 701 -40.43 -5.59 -52.54
C ALA A 701 -38.90 -5.74 -52.78
N GLY A 702 -38.33 -6.78 -52.15
CA GLY A 702 -37.84 -7.93 -52.93
C GLY A 702 -36.38 -8.40 -52.75
N VAL A 703 -36.26 -9.63 -52.23
CA VAL A 703 -35.23 -10.67 -52.55
C VAL A 703 -33.83 -10.58 -51.90
N ASP A 704 -33.55 -11.65 -51.15
CA ASP A 704 -32.28 -12.33 -50.80
C ASP A 704 -30.97 -11.55 -50.54
N GLY A 705 -30.42 -11.76 -49.34
CA GLY A 705 -29.03 -11.47 -48.97
C GLY A 705 -28.75 -11.78 -47.51
N ASP A 706 -27.78 -12.66 -47.21
CA ASP A 706 -27.37 -13.01 -45.85
C ASP A 706 -26.89 -11.77 -45.06
N VAL A 707 -27.39 -11.58 -43.84
CA VAL A 707 -26.91 -10.53 -42.92
C VAL A 707 -26.26 -11.19 -41.71
N ALA A 708 -24.94 -10.99 -41.59
CA ALA A 708 -24.15 -11.46 -40.46
C ALA A 708 -24.55 -10.72 -39.16
N ALA A 709 -24.67 -11.47 -38.07
CA ALA A 709 -24.92 -10.90 -36.75
C ALA A 709 -23.71 -10.08 -36.26
N GLY A 710 -23.98 -8.90 -35.70
CA GLY A 710 -22.96 -7.96 -35.25
C GLY A 710 -22.05 -8.51 -34.15
N THR A 711 -20.77 -8.13 -34.23
CA THR A 711 -19.70 -8.53 -33.31
C THR A 711 -19.94 -7.98 -31.90
N ARG A 712 -20.62 -8.76 -31.05
CA ARG A 712 -20.38 -8.69 -29.60
C ARG A 712 -18.98 -9.22 -29.34
N VAL A 713 -18.08 -8.39 -28.84
CA VAL A 713 -16.74 -8.82 -28.40
C VAL A 713 -16.89 -9.70 -27.16
N ALA A 714 -16.90 -11.00 -27.38
CA ALA A 714 -16.94 -12.00 -26.33
C ALA A 714 -15.53 -12.22 -25.77
N VAL A 715 -15.16 -11.50 -24.71
CA VAL A 715 -14.04 -11.93 -23.85
C VAL A 715 -14.50 -13.19 -23.11
N ARG A 716 -14.00 -14.35 -23.55
CA ARG A 716 -14.45 -15.65 -23.05
C ARG A 716 -13.97 -15.90 -21.63
N THR A 717 -14.94 -15.97 -20.74
CA THR A 717 -14.86 -16.54 -19.39
C THR A 717 -14.08 -17.86 -19.33
N GLY A 718 -13.10 -17.94 -18.43
CA GLY A 718 -12.39 -19.16 -18.04
C GLY A 718 -12.51 -19.43 -16.53
N LEU A 719 -13.73 -19.54 -16.02
CA LEU A 719 -13.99 -19.76 -14.59
C LEU A 719 -13.58 -21.19 -14.16
N ALA A 720 -12.85 -21.34 -13.06
CA ALA A 720 -12.57 -22.64 -12.43
C ALA A 720 -12.48 -22.56 -10.90
N GLU A 721 -13.65 -22.35 -10.28
CA GLU A 721 -14.04 -22.80 -8.93
C GLU A 721 -12.95 -23.29 -7.95
N ARG A 722 -12.69 -22.55 -6.84
CA ARG A 722 -12.24 -23.17 -5.58
C ARG A 722 -12.85 -22.57 -4.30
N ARG A 723 -13.98 -23.19 -3.92
CA ARG A 723 -14.38 -23.56 -2.55
C ARG A 723 -13.51 -23.03 -1.40
N HIS A 724 -14.17 -22.28 -0.50
CA HIS A 724 -13.77 -22.12 0.91
C HIS A 724 -13.17 -23.40 1.52
N ARG A 725 -11.93 -23.31 2.05
CA ARG A 725 -11.48 -24.24 3.08
C ARG A 725 -10.47 -23.61 4.05
N ARG A 726 -10.80 -23.71 5.33
CA ARG A 726 -10.05 -23.28 6.53
C ARG A 726 -8.52 -23.40 6.43
N LYS A 727 -7.85 -22.39 6.99
CA LYS A 727 -6.39 -22.29 7.27
C LYS A 727 -5.74 -23.65 7.61
N PRO A 728 -4.62 -24.04 6.96
CA PRO A 728 -3.77 -25.10 7.44
C PRO A 728 -2.90 -24.60 8.60
N THR A 729 -2.99 -25.25 9.75
CA THR A 729 -2.00 -25.12 10.82
C THR A 729 -0.68 -25.74 10.35
N VAL A 730 0.37 -24.93 10.14
CA VAL A 730 1.74 -25.45 9.97
C VAL A 730 2.50 -25.26 11.27
N THR A 731 3.22 -26.31 11.66
CA THR A 731 3.80 -26.49 12.97
C THR A 731 4.94 -25.51 13.25
N ARG A 732 4.73 -24.63 14.24
CA ARG A 732 5.80 -23.90 14.94
C ARG A 732 6.89 -24.90 15.38
N ALA A 733 8.15 -24.59 15.09
CA ALA A 733 9.26 -25.15 15.85
C ALA A 733 9.02 -24.82 17.33
N ALA A 734 8.97 -25.85 18.18
CA ALA A 734 8.61 -25.80 19.60
C ALA A 734 7.63 -24.67 19.96
N MET A 735 6.32 -24.93 19.83
CA MET A 735 5.39 -24.23 20.70
C MET A 735 5.82 -24.56 22.13
N ASP A 736 6.23 -23.56 22.90
CA ASP A 736 6.03 -23.64 24.34
C ASP A 736 4.55 -23.98 24.51
N ALA A 737 4.30 -25.15 25.12
CA ALA A 737 2.93 -25.54 25.42
C ALA A 737 2.34 -24.41 26.27
N PRO A 738 1.12 -23.91 25.98
CA PRO A 738 0.51 -22.91 26.84
C PRO A 738 0.53 -23.46 28.27
N ALA A 739 0.91 -22.61 29.22
CA ALA A 739 0.79 -22.96 30.62
C ALA A 739 -0.65 -23.39 30.90
N ARG A 740 -0.85 -24.23 31.90
CA ARG A 740 -2.20 -24.67 32.28
C ARG A 740 -2.54 -24.14 33.65
N ASP A 741 -3.78 -23.68 33.81
CA ASP A 741 -4.31 -23.39 35.14
C ASP A 741 -4.60 -24.69 35.92
N ALA A 742 -5.12 -24.54 37.13
CA ALA A 742 -5.47 -25.66 38.01
C ALA A 742 -6.55 -26.60 37.42
N LEU A 743 -7.33 -26.13 36.43
CA LEU A 743 -8.38 -26.89 35.74
C LEU A 743 -7.90 -27.46 34.39
N GLY A 744 -6.64 -27.22 34.02
CA GLY A 744 -6.06 -27.69 32.76
C GLY A 744 -6.33 -26.80 31.54
N ARG A 745 -6.96 -25.63 31.69
CA ARG A 745 -7.25 -24.68 30.60
C ARG A 745 -5.95 -23.99 30.13
N PRO A 746 -5.78 -23.71 28.82
CA PRO A 746 -4.64 -22.94 28.32
C PRO A 746 -4.60 -21.52 28.90
N ARG A 747 -3.43 -21.09 29.39
CA ARG A 747 -3.17 -19.74 29.90
C ARG A 747 -1.77 -19.25 29.49
N SER A 748 -1.50 -17.95 29.62
CA SER A 748 -0.13 -17.44 29.53
C SER A 748 0.70 -17.80 30.77
N ALA A 749 2.02 -17.72 30.60
CA ALA A 749 3.03 -17.93 31.65
C ALA A 749 3.35 -16.63 32.45
N VAL A 750 2.39 -15.70 32.55
CA VAL A 750 2.47 -14.50 33.38
C VAL A 750 2.50 -14.90 34.86
N ALA A 751 3.26 -14.17 35.68
CA ALA A 751 3.35 -14.40 37.13
C ALA A 751 1.97 -14.32 37.83
N THR A 752 1.79 -15.06 38.93
CA THR A 752 0.51 -15.08 39.69
C THR A 752 0.70 -14.88 41.19
N ASP A 753 1.94 -14.62 41.59
CA ASP A 753 2.44 -14.45 42.95
C ASP A 753 2.92 -13.01 43.22
N ILE A 754 2.65 -12.08 42.29
CA ILE A 754 2.92 -10.65 42.47
C ILE A 754 2.21 -10.08 43.69
N GLU A 755 2.74 -9.00 44.26
CA GLU A 755 2.06 -8.26 45.33
C GLU A 755 0.85 -7.50 44.77
N VAL A 756 -0.31 -7.71 45.39
CA VAL A 756 -1.57 -7.03 45.06
C VAL A 756 -1.64 -5.74 45.88
N PRO A 757 -1.77 -4.57 45.22
CA PRO A 757 -1.86 -3.28 45.91
C PRO A 757 -3.17 -3.18 46.70
N THR A 758 -3.23 -2.26 47.67
CA THR A 758 -4.49 -1.92 48.37
C THR A 758 -5.00 -0.58 47.83
N PRO A 759 -6.21 -0.51 47.23
CA PRO A 759 -6.74 0.74 46.72
C PRO A 759 -7.20 1.66 47.88
N PRO A 760 -7.18 2.99 47.69
CA PRO A 760 -7.55 3.95 48.74
C PRO A 760 -9.06 3.97 49.06
N PHE A 761 -9.89 3.28 48.26
CA PHE A 761 -11.32 3.05 48.46
C PHE A 761 -11.78 1.91 47.55
N TRP A 762 -12.97 1.40 47.79
CA TRP A 762 -13.71 0.54 46.86
C TRP A 762 -14.93 1.27 46.29
N GLY A 763 -15.41 0.82 45.13
CA GLY A 763 -16.49 1.49 44.42
C GLY A 763 -15.97 2.61 43.52
N GLN A 764 -16.83 3.58 43.21
CA GLN A 764 -16.52 4.70 42.32
C GLN A 764 -16.33 6.04 43.04
N ARG A 765 -15.63 6.97 42.39
CA ARG A 765 -15.57 8.40 42.69
C ARG A 765 -15.66 9.22 41.40
N THR A 766 -16.24 10.41 41.54
CA THR A 766 -16.33 11.42 40.48
C THR A 766 -15.43 12.61 40.84
N VAL A 767 -14.65 13.09 39.89
CA VAL A 767 -13.84 14.31 40.01
C VAL A 767 -14.21 15.27 38.88
N ARG A 768 -14.55 16.50 39.25
CA ARG A 768 -14.98 17.57 38.36
C ARG A 768 -14.12 18.83 38.59
N GLY A 769 -14.05 19.70 37.59
CA GLY A 769 -13.32 20.97 37.69
C GLY A 769 -11.79 20.81 37.66
N ILE A 770 -11.29 19.76 36.99
CA ILE A 770 -9.85 19.52 36.83
C ILE A 770 -9.26 20.66 35.95
N PRO A 771 -8.24 21.40 36.40
CA PRO A 771 -7.68 22.50 35.63
C PRO A 771 -7.05 22.04 34.30
N VAL A 772 -7.33 22.76 33.22
CA VAL A 772 -6.71 22.53 31.89
C VAL A 772 -5.16 22.53 31.98
N GLY A 773 -4.59 23.34 32.88
CA GLY A 773 -3.14 23.37 33.12
C GLY A 773 -2.53 22.12 33.77
N GLU A 774 -3.34 21.24 34.35
CA GLU A 774 -2.89 19.92 34.84
C GLU A 774 -2.94 18.85 33.73
N VAL A 775 -3.84 19.02 32.76
CA VAL A 775 -4.02 18.08 31.63
C VAL A 775 -3.03 18.39 30.50
N ALA A 776 -2.87 19.67 30.13
CA ALA A 776 -2.08 20.11 28.99
C ALA A 776 -0.61 19.59 28.94
N PRO A 777 0.12 19.39 30.06
CA PRO A 777 1.47 18.82 30.01
C PRO A 777 1.55 17.36 29.52
N LEU A 778 0.43 16.65 29.43
CA LEU A 778 0.35 15.26 28.95
C LEU A 778 -0.27 15.13 27.54
N LEU A 779 -0.47 16.26 26.85
CA LEU A 779 -0.91 16.30 25.46
C LEU A 779 0.20 15.77 24.54
N ASN A 780 -0.09 14.75 23.72
CA ASN A 780 0.89 14.23 22.77
C ASN A 780 0.92 15.10 21.51
N GLU A 781 1.81 16.09 21.49
CA GLU A 781 2.00 17.01 20.35
C GLU A 781 2.26 16.29 19.02
N VAL A 782 2.89 15.11 19.02
CA VAL A 782 3.11 14.34 17.79
C VAL A 782 1.80 13.77 17.26
N ALA A 783 0.92 13.29 18.14
CA ALA A 783 -0.41 12.81 17.75
C ALA A 783 -1.30 13.97 17.30
N LEU A 784 -1.35 15.07 18.06
CA LEU A 784 -2.12 16.27 17.70
C LEU A 784 -1.66 16.84 16.34
N PHE A 785 -0.39 17.22 16.22
CA PHE A 785 0.08 17.94 15.04
C PHE A 785 0.05 17.04 13.78
N ARG A 786 0.51 15.79 13.88
CA ARG A 786 0.63 14.92 12.71
C ARG A 786 -0.67 14.21 12.35
N ASN A 787 -1.36 13.64 13.33
CA ASN A 787 -2.51 12.76 13.06
C ASN A 787 -3.84 13.51 13.06
N GLN A 788 -4.01 14.52 13.92
CA GLN A 788 -5.26 15.30 13.99
C GLN A 788 -5.23 16.54 13.08
N TRP A 789 -4.10 17.26 13.04
CA TRP A 789 -3.99 18.55 12.34
C TRP A 789 -3.24 18.49 10.99
N GLY A 790 -2.75 17.31 10.59
CA GLY A 790 -2.16 17.09 9.27
C GLY A 790 -0.79 17.77 9.02
N PHE A 791 -0.11 18.27 10.04
CA PHE A 791 1.27 18.76 9.92
C PHE A 791 2.23 17.57 9.77
N THR A 792 2.47 17.14 8.53
CA THR A 792 3.41 16.06 8.24
C THR A 792 4.82 16.59 7.92
N PRO A 793 5.90 15.87 8.29
CA PRO A 793 7.26 16.32 7.98
C PRO A 793 7.54 16.42 6.47
N GLY A 794 6.90 15.57 5.65
CA GLY A 794 7.21 15.44 4.23
C GLY A 794 8.67 15.01 4.03
N SER A 795 9.39 15.72 3.17
CA SER A 795 10.82 15.55 2.89
C SER A 795 11.75 16.32 3.85
N ARG A 796 11.20 17.12 4.78
CA ARG A 796 11.97 18.05 5.64
C ARG A 796 12.80 17.30 6.67
N SER A 797 13.96 17.86 7.01
CA SER A 797 14.79 17.38 8.12
C SER A 797 14.08 17.54 9.48
N PRO A 798 14.53 16.83 10.53
CA PRO A 798 13.98 16.98 11.89
C PRO A 798 14.11 18.39 12.47
N GLU A 799 15.02 19.21 11.95
CA GLU A 799 15.23 20.60 12.37
C GLU A 799 14.26 21.55 11.66
N GLU A 800 14.17 21.46 10.32
CA GLU A 800 13.21 22.23 9.51
C GLU A 800 11.76 21.90 9.89
N ASN A 801 11.45 20.63 10.16
CA ASN A 801 10.13 20.23 10.66
C ASN A 801 9.84 20.79 12.06
N ARG A 802 10.84 20.89 12.93
CA ARG A 802 10.68 21.51 14.25
C ARG A 802 10.41 23.01 14.13
N GLU A 803 11.17 23.71 13.28
CA GLU A 803 10.95 25.14 13.02
C GLU A 803 9.57 25.41 12.42
N LEU A 804 9.10 24.56 11.49
CA LEU A 804 7.76 24.64 10.94
C LEU A 804 6.67 24.44 12.01
N LEU A 805 6.81 23.43 12.88
CA LEU A 805 5.87 23.21 13.99
C LEU A 805 5.91 24.35 15.00
N ASP A 806 7.08 24.89 15.33
CA ASP A 806 7.25 26.02 16.25
C ASP A 806 6.62 27.32 15.70
N ARG A 807 6.66 27.51 14.38
CA ARG A 807 6.12 28.66 13.65
C ARG A 807 4.62 28.56 13.33
N GLN A 808 4.08 27.37 13.08
CA GLN A 808 2.70 27.18 12.58
C GLN A 808 1.80 26.42 13.54
N ALA A 809 2.22 25.27 14.07
CA ALA A 809 1.36 24.41 14.90
C ALA A 809 1.32 24.85 16.39
N ARG A 810 2.48 25.17 17.00
CA ARG A 810 2.57 25.61 18.40
C ARG A 810 1.79 26.90 18.71
N PRO A 811 1.73 27.94 17.84
CA PRO A 811 0.89 29.11 18.08
C PRO A 811 -0.60 28.74 18.19
N VAL A 812 -1.10 27.93 17.27
CA VAL A 812 -2.50 27.45 17.26
C VAL A 812 -2.80 26.66 18.54
N LEU A 813 -1.90 25.77 18.98
CA LEU A 813 -2.06 25.05 20.25
C LEU A 813 -2.09 26.01 21.47
N ARG A 814 -1.22 27.03 21.51
CA ARG A 814 -1.25 28.03 22.58
C ARG A 814 -2.56 28.81 22.60
N GLU A 815 -3.12 29.12 21.44
CA GLU A 815 -4.43 29.77 21.33
C GLU A 815 -5.55 28.87 21.86
N TRP A 816 -5.64 27.62 21.38
CA TRP A 816 -6.66 26.67 21.86
C TRP A 816 -6.55 26.37 23.36
N LEU A 817 -5.33 26.29 23.92
CA LEU A 817 -5.12 26.19 25.37
C LEU A 817 -5.57 27.46 26.13
N ALA A 818 -5.34 28.66 25.57
CA ALA A 818 -5.82 29.91 26.17
C ALA A 818 -7.35 30.00 26.12
N ARG A 819 -7.98 29.61 25.00
CA ARG A 819 -9.44 29.55 24.84
C ARG A 819 -10.07 28.49 25.76
N ALA A 820 -9.43 27.33 25.90
CA ALA A 820 -9.82 26.30 26.88
C ALA A 820 -9.87 26.83 28.31
N GLN A 821 -8.91 27.67 28.71
CA GLN A 821 -8.87 28.28 30.04
C GLN A 821 -9.86 29.45 30.20
N ALA A 822 -9.96 30.34 29.21
CA ALA A 822 -10.72 31.58 29.29
C ALA A 822 -12.21 31.39 28.96
N GLU A 823 -12.52 30.73 27.85
CA GLU A 823 -13.89 30.51 27.37
C GLU A 823 -14.53 29.29 28.01
N LYS A 824 -13.73 28.34 28.54
CA LYS A 824 -14.14 26.99 28.98
C LYS A 824 -14.76 26.18 27.83
N VAL A 825 -14.08 26.11 26.69
CA VAL A 825 -14.50 25.24 25.56
C VAL A 825 -14.35 23.76 25.87
N VAL A 826 -13.45 23.38 26.80
CA VAL A 826 -13.36 22.05 27.40
C VAL A 826 -13.58 22.12 28.92
N THR A 827 -14.19 21.08 29.47
CA THR A 827 -14.42 20.87 30.91
C THR A 827 -13.94 19.48 31.29
N PRO A 828 -12.66 19.33 31.70
CA PRO A 828 -12.07 18.05 32.09
C PRO A 828 -12.75 17.45 33.34
N GLU A 829 -13.38 16.27 33.18
CA GLU A 829 -14.06 15.53 34.26
C GLU A 829 -13.82 14.01 34.16
N VAL A 830 -13.86 13.32 35.30
CA VAL A 830 -13.55 11.89 35.41
C VAL A 830 -14.48 11.16 36.37
N VAL A 831 -14.91 9.96 36.00
CA VAL A 831 -15.41 8.94 36.93
C VAL A 831 -14.43 7.77 36.92
N TYR A 832 -13.97 7.34 38.09
CA TYR A 832 -13.06 6.21 38.23
C TYR A 832 -13.39 5.37 39.46
N GLY A 833 -12.92 4.14 39.51
CA GLY A 833 -13.22 3.25 40.63
C GLY A 833 -12.30 2.05 40.74
N TYR A 834 -12.41 1.39 41.89
CA TYR A 834 -11.68 0.17 42.22
C TYR A 834 -12.66 -0.92 42.65
N TYR A 835 -12.45 -2.14 42.15
CA TYR A 835 -13.26 -3.31 42.48
C TYR A 835 -12.39 -4.55 42.71
N PRO A 836 -12.74 -5.44 43.65
CA PRO A 836 -12.08 -6.72 43.76
C PRO A 836 -12.37 -7.55 42.51
N ALA A 837 -11.36 -8.17 41.91
CA ALA A 837 -11.52 -8.94 40.68
C ALA A 837 -10.61 -10.17 40.61
N ASN A 838 -10.94 -11.12 39.73
CA ASN A 838 -10.10 -12.29 39.47
C ASN A 838 -10.13 -12.67 37.98
N GLY A 839 -9.09 -13.36 37.54
CA GLY A 839 -9.11 -14.10 36.27
C GLY A 839 -9.76 -15.47 36.43
N ASP A 840 -10.62 -15.86 35.49
CA ASP A 840 -11.24 -17.18 35.40
C ASP A 840 -11.14 -17.69 33.95
N GLY A 841 -9.99 -18.28 33.61
CA GLY A 841 -9.68 -18.65 32.23
C GLY A 841 -9.50 -17.42 31.35
N ASP A 842 -10.47 -17.15 30.46
CA ASP A 842 -10.47 -16.00 29.55
C ASP A 842 -11.36 -14.85 30.08
N ASP A 843 -12.03 -15.07 31.20
CA ASP A 843 -12.94 -14.11 31.83
C ASP A 843 -12.26 -13.28 32.92
N LEU A 844 -12.62 -12.00 32.99
CA LEU A 844 -12.36 -11.12 34.12
C LEU A 844 -13.65 -11.01 34.94
N VAL A 845 -13.60 -11.55 36.16
CA VAL A 845 -14.72 -11.56 37.10
C VAL A 845 -14.59 -10.40 38.08
N VAL A 846 -15.64 -9.59 38.22
CA VAL A 846 -15.68 -8.44 39.15
C VAL A 846 -16.64 -8.74 40.29
N TRP A 847 -16.16 -8.59 41.52
CA TRP A 847 -16.90 -8.90 42.74
C TRP A 847 -17.49 -7.65 43.40
N ASP A 848 -18.47 -7.88 44.26
CA ASP A 848 -18.95 -6.86 45.18
C ASP A 848 -17.88 -6.58 46.26
N PRO A 849 -17.49 -5.31 46.50
CA PRO A 849 -16.56 -4.96 47.57
C PRO A 849 -16.98 -5.40 48.97
N ASP A 850 -18.28 -5.48 49.25
CA ASP A 850 -18.82 -5.91 50.55
C ASP A 850 -18.91 -7.44 50.67
N ALA A 851 -18.74 -8.18 49.56
CA ALA A 851 -18.82 -9.65 49.49
C ALA A 851 -17.87 -10.24 48.41
N PRO A 852 -16.55 -10.00 48.52
CA PRO A 852 -15.56 -10.45 47.53
C PRO A 852 -15.52 -11.98 47.47
N LEU A 853 -15.36 -12.55 46.26
CA LEU A 853 -15.42 -14.00 45.97
C LEU A 853 -16.78 -14.69 46.25
N GLU A 854 -17.76 -13.99 46.83
CA GLU A 854 -19.10 -14.54 47.13
C GLU A 854 -20.19 -13.99 46.18
N ARG A 855 -20.10 -12.72 45.76
CA ARG A 855 -21.09 -12.06 44.91
C ARG A 855 -20.45 -11.45 43.67
N GLU A 856 -20.64 -12.10 42.52
CA GLU A 856 -20.26 -11.55 41.21
C GLU A 856 -21.17 -10.36 40.85
N LEU A 857 -20.59 -9.23 40.43
CA LEU A 857 -21.31 -8.08 39.88
C LEU A 857 -21.41 -8.18 38.36
N VAL A 858 -20.28 -8.42 37.71
CA VAL A 858 -20.06 -8.30 36.26
C VAL A 858 -18.93 -9.24 35.84
N ARG A 859 -19.03 -9.79 34.61
CA ARG A 859 -18.00 -10.58 33.97
C ARG A 859 -17.70 -10.08 32.56
N PHE A 860 -16.44 -9.76 32.30
CA PHE A 860 -15.92 -9.45 30.97
C PHE A 860 -15.26 -10.71 30.39
N SER A 861 -15.31 -10.89 29.08
CA SER A 861 -14.71 -12.07 28.41
C SER A 861 -13.77 -11.57 27.33
N PHE A 862 -12.47 -11.82 27.48
CA PHE A 862 -11.46 -11.21 26.61
C PHE A 862 -10.83 -12.23 25.65
N PRO A 863 -10.51 -11.83 24.41
CA PRO A 863 -9.86 -12.72 23.45
C PRO A 863 -8.44 -13.08 23.91
N ARG A 864 -8.11 -14.36 23.83
CA ARG A 864 -6.76 -14.89 24.09
C ARG A 864 -5.93 -14.98 22.80
N GLN A 865 -4.67 -14.55 22.85
CA GLN A 865 -3.72 -14.73 21.75
C GLN A 865 -3.59 -16.20 21.35
N THR A 866 -3.71 -16.48 20.05
CA THR A 866 -3.53 -17.85 19.51
C THR A 866 -2.06 -18.20 19.23
N THR A 867 -1.17 -17.21 19.21
CA THR A 867 0.28 -17.33 18.99
C THR A 867 1.07 -16.51 20.01
N GLY A 868 2.41 -16.63 20.02
CA GLY A 868 3.25 -15.93 20.98
C GLY A 868 3.05 -16.44 22.42
N ARG A 869 2.82 -15.51 23.36
CA ARG A 869 2.75 -15.74 24.82
C ARG A 869 1.37 -16.22 25.33
N PHE A 870 0.37 -16.36 24.45
CA PHE A 870 -1.01 -16.73 24.81
C PHE A 870 -1.70 -15.75 25.77
N LEU A 871 -1.37 -14.45 25.71
CA LEU A 871 -1.91 -13.43 26.63
C LEU A 871 -3.43 -13.27 26.50
N CYS A 872 -4.09 -13.06 27.63
CA CYS A 872 -5.44 -12.55 27.78
C CYS A 872 -5.44 -11.51 28.92
N ILE A 873 -6.32 -10.49 28.90
CA ILE A 873 -6.37 -9.46 29.96
C ILE A 873 -6.63 -10.12 31.34
N ALA A 874 -7.45 -11.18 31.38
CA ALA A 874 -7.74 -11.96 32.58
C ALA A 874 -6.50 -12.60 33.24
N ASP A 875 -5.44 -12.90 32.47
CA ASP A 875 -4.23 -13.55 33.00
C ASP A 875 -3.42 -12.65 33.95
N PHE A 876 -3.60 -11.33 33.85
CA PHE A 876 -2.89 -10.33 34.63
C PHE A 876 -3.53 -10.08 36.01
N LEU A 877 -4.56 -10.82 36.37
CA LEU A 877 -5.21 -10.79 37.69
C LEU A 877 -5.02 -12.15 38.38
N ARG A 878 -5.08 -12.16 39.71
CA ARG A 878 -5.07 -13.41 40.49
C ARG A 878 -6.12 -14.39 39.95
N PRO A 879 -5.74 -15.65 39.65
CA PRO A 879 -6.70 -16.69 39.31
C PRO A 879 -7.69 -16.91 40.46
N ILE A 880 -8.97 -17.05 40.13
CA ILE A 880 -10.06 -17.27 41.10
C ILE A 880 -9.78 -18.47 42.04
N GLU A 881 -9.08 -19.48 41.54
CA GLU A 881 -8.73 -20.69 42.29
C GLU A 881 -7.74 -20.45 43.44
N GLN A 882 -7.06 -19.30 43.47
CA GLN A 882 -6.21 -18.91 44.60
C GLN A 882 -7.01 -18.49 45.85
N GLY A 883 -8.31 -18.20 45.72
CA GLY A 883 -9.15 -17.75 46.84
C GLY A 883 -8.77 -16.38 47.43
N VAL A 884 -8.07 -15.55 46.64
CA VAL A 884 -7.68 -14.18 47.00
C VAL A 884 -8.04 -13.26 45.84
N ALA A 885 -8.83 -12.23 46.12
CA ALA A 885 -9.19 -11.22 45.11
C ALA A 885 -7.99 -10.32 44.76
N ASP A 886 -7.92 -9.93 43.50
CA ASP A 886 -7.02 -8.91 42.96
C ASP A 886 -7.73 -7.55 42.85
N VAL A 887 -7.05 -6.51 42.35
CA VAL A 887 -7.60 -5.15 42.18
C VAL A 887 -7.77 -4.79 40.70
N LEU A 888 -9.02 -4.48 40.34
CA LEU A 888 -9.36 -3.85 39.07
C LEU A 888 -9.48 -2.34 39.23
N GLY A 889 -8.78 -1.56 38.40
CA GLY A 889 -9.08 -0.14 38.19
C GLY A 889 -10.01 0.07 36.99
N LEU A 890 -10.88 1.06 37.06
CA LEU A 890 -11.77 1.48 35.97
C LEU A 890 -11.75 3.00 35.84
N GLN A 891 -11.80 3.54 34.62
CA GLN A 891 -11.97 4.98 34.39
C GLN A 891 -12.84 5.29 33.16
N VAL A 892 -13.57 6.41 33.24
CA VAL A 892 -14.15 7.14 32.10
C VAL A 892 -13.84 8.62 32.29
N VAL A 893 -13.29 9.24 31.26
CA VAL A 893 -12.93 10.66 31.27
C VAL A 893 -13.64 11.39 30.13
N THR A 894 -13.87 12.69 30.28
CA THR A 894 -14.48 13.53 29.24
C THR A 894 -13.91 14.95 29.23
N MET A 895 -13.93 15.57 28.06
CA MET A 895 -13.77 17.02 27.87
C MET A 895 -15.10 17.79 27.91
N GLY A 896 -16.23 17.11 28.08
CA GLY A 896 -17.57 17.71 28.08
C GLY A 896 -18.07 18.12 26.69
N ARG A 897 -19.39 18.34 26.56
CA ARG A 897 -20.09 18.51 25.27
C ARG A 897 -19.70 19.79 24.50
N ARG A 898 -19.18 20.80 25.21
CA ARG A 898 -18.98 22.13 24.62
C ARG A 898 -17.92 22.19 23.52
N ILE A 899 -16.94 21.29 23.51
CA ILE A 899 -15.96 21.23 22.41
C ILE A 899 -16.58 20.64 21.14
N SER A 900 -17.51 19.67 21.28
CA SER A 900 -18.37 19.19 20.19
C SER A 900 -19.23 20.33 19.63
N ASP A 901 -19.90 21.09 20.50
CA ASP A 901 -20.75 22.22 20.10
C ASP A 901 -19.95 23.30 19.33
N VAL A 902 -18.74 23.62 19.81
CA VAL A 902 -17.83 24.57 19.14
C VAL A 902 -17.34 24.03 17.81
N ALA A 903 -16.98 22.75 17.72
CA ALA A 903 -16.59 22.13 16.46
C ALA A 903 -17.76 22.13 15.45
N ALA A 904 -18.95 21.71 15.87
CA ALA A 904 -20.15 21.70 15.02
C ALA A 904 -20.53 23.11 14.53
N ALA A 905 -20.41 24.14 15.37
CA ALA A 905 -20.62 25.53 14.98
C ALA A 905 -19.58 25.99 13.95
N LEU A 906 -18.29 25.71 14.17
CA LEU A 906 -17.22 26.05 13.22
C LEU A 906 -17.38 25.34 11.86
N PHE A 907 -17.87 24.09 11.87
CA PHE A 907 -18.20 23.36 10.65
C PHE A 907 -19.39 24.00 9.91
N ALA A 908 -20.47 24.37 10.63
CA ALA A 908 -21.64 25.04 10.06
C ALA A 908 -21.39 26.50 9.63
N GLU A 909 -20.36 27.15 10.17
CA GLU A 909 -19.83 28.45 9.70
C GLU A 909 -18.86 28.29 8.49
N ASP A 910 -18.64 27.05 8.02
CA ASP A 910 -17.67 26.67 6.98
C ASP A 910 -16.21 27.05 7.30
N ARG A 911 -15.88 27.20 8.58
CA ARG A 911 -14.52 27.46 9.10
C ARG A 911 -13.78 26.15 9.30
N TYR A 912 -13.57 25.43 8.20
CA TYR A 912 -13.12 24.04 8.24
C TYR A 912 -11.75 23.83 8.90
N GLN A 913 -10.82 24.78 8.74
CA GLN A 913 -9.52 24.72 9.41
C GLN A 913 -9.66 24.85 10.94
N ASP A 914 -10.49 25.80 11.40
CA ASP A 914 -10.75 25.98 12.84
C ASP A 914 -11.52 24.80 13.43
N TYR A 915 -12.47 24.22 12.69
CA TYR A 915 -13.15 22.98 13.05
C TYR A 915 -12.17 21.82 13.26
N LEU A 916 -11.26 21.59 12.30
CA LEU A 916 -10.24 20.55 12.38
C LEU A 916 -9.35 20.76 13.63
N PHE A 917 -8.96 22.01 13.90
CA PHE A 917 -8.18 22.33 15.08
C PHE A 917 -8.96 22.11 16.39
N ALA A 918 -10.22 22.54 16.46
CA ALA A 918 -11.10 22.36 17.61
C ALA A 918 -11.33 20.88 17.95
N HIS A 919 -11.69 20.08 16.94
CA HIS A 919 -11.97 18.66 17.09
C HIS A 919 -10.70 17.91 17.51
N GLY A 920 -9.59 18.11 16.79
CA GLY A 920 -8.31 17.47 17.10
C GLY A 920 -7.79 17.81 18.49
N PHE A 921 -7.93 19.07 18.91
CA PHE A 921 -7.60 19.51 20.27
C PHE A 921 -8.47 18.81 21.32
N GLY A 922 -9.78 18.71 21.10
CA GLY A 922 -10.69 18.03 22.01
C GLY A 922 -10.39 16.55 22.20
N VAL A 923 -10.10 15.84 21.10
CA VAL A 923 -9.71 14.41 21.12
C VAL A 923 -8.41 14.19 21.90
N GLU A 924 -7.36 14.94 21.58
CA GLU A 924 -6.07 14.76 22.26
C GLU A 924 -6.13 15.17 23.74
N MET A 925 -6.90 16.21 24.09
CA MET A 925 -7.13 16.59 25.48
C MET A 925 -7.86 15.49 26.29
N ALA A 926 -8.75 14.71 25.66
CA ALA A 926 -9.40 13.57 26.30
C ALA A 926 -8.41 12.43 26.62
N GLU A 927 -7.51 12.10 25.69
CA GLU A 927 -6.45 11.10 25.94
C GLU A 927 -5.39 11.60 26.93
N ALA A 928 -5.04 12.89 26.91
CA ALA A 928 -4.17 13.51 27.92
C ALA A 928 -4.77 13.41 29.34
N LEU A 929 -6.08 13.63 29.49
CA LEU A 929 -6.79 13.42 30.75
C LEU A 929 -6.83 11.94 31.15
N ALA A 930 -6.97 11.03 30.17
CA ALA A 930 -6.96 9.60 30.42
C ALA A 930 -5.60 9.11 30.95
N GLU A 931 -4.50 9.65 30.44
CA GLU A 931 -3.15 9.32 30.94
C GLU A 931 -2.84 10.03 32.27
N LEU A 932 -3.32 11.27 32.49
CA LEU A 932 -3.27 11.94 33.80
C LEU A 932 -3.95 11.06 34.87
N TRP A 933 -5.14 10.54 34.57
CA TRP A 933 -5.90 9.75 35.53
C TRP A 933 -5.37 8.33 35.69
N HIS A 934 -4.84 7.73 34.62
CA HIS A 934 -4.15 6.45 34.70
C HIS A 934 -2.90 6.56 35.59
N ARG A 935 -2.09 7.61 35.44
CA ARG A 935 -1.00 7.92 36.37
C ARG A 935 -1.52 8.09 37.80
N ARG A 936 -2.63 8.80 37.99
CA ARG A 936 -3.21 8.98 39.32
C ARG A 936 -3.63 7.65 39.97
N ILE A 937 -4.17 6.72 39.19
CA ILE A 937 -4.47 5.36 39.63
C ILE A 937 -3.19 4.61 40.02
N ARG A 938 -2.10 4.74 39.26
CA ARG A 938 -0.79 4.15 39.63
C ARG A 938 -0.21 4.74 40.91
N GLU A 939 -0.36 6.05 41.13
CA GLU A 939 0.04 6.72 42.38
C GLU A 939 -0.80 6.21 43.57
N GLU A 940 -2.12 6.11 43.40
CA GLU A 940 -3.06 5.66 44.44
C GLU A 940 -2.91 4.17 44.80
N LEU A 941 -2.51 3.32 43.85
CA LEU A 941 -2.16 1.92 44.08
C LEU A 941 -0.71 1.72 44.59
N GLY A 942 0.09 2.79 44.71
CA GLY A 942 1.48 2.73 45.16
C GLY A 942 2.45 2.08 44.16
N VAL A 943 2.08 1.98 42.88
CA VAL A 943 2.88 1.32 41.82
C VAL A 943 3.59 2.30 40.88
N ALA A 944 3.33 3.61 40.99
CA ALA A 944 3.98 4.64 40.18
C ALA A 944 5.50 4.81 40.44
N GLY A 945 6.10 4.07 41.38
CA GLY A 945 7.55 4.05 41.57
C GLY A 945 8.31 3.38 40.41
N ASP A 946 7.60 2.61 39.58
CA ASP A 946 8.13 1.96 38.37
C ASP A 946 7.92 2.82 37.09
N ASP A 947 7.38 4.04 37.22
CA ASP A 947 7.14 4.95 36.10
C ASP A 947 8.47 5.58 35.61
N GLY A 948 8.62 5.67 34.28
CA GLY A 948 9.77 6.30 33.64
C GLY A 948 9.90 7.79 33.98
N PRO A 949 11.11 8.36 33.90
CA PRO A 949 11.36 9.73 34.36
C PRO A 949 10.74 10.82 33.45
N THR A 950 10.29 10.49 32.23
CA THR A 950 9.74 11.46 31.28
C THR A 950 8.36 11.08 30.75
N VAL A 951 7.57 12.08 30.32
CA VAL A 951 6.26 11.87 29.68
C VAL A 951 6.39 11.04 28.39
N GLN A 952 7.51 11.18 27.68
CA GLN A 952 7.83 10.39 26.49
C GLN A 952 8.01 8.90 26.81
N ASP A 953 8.48 8.55 28.00
CA ASP A 953 8.53 7.15 28.46
C ASP A 953 7.12 6.62 28.71
N TRP A 954 6.23 7.43 29.28
CA TRP A 954 4.83 7.03 29.55
C TRP A 954 4.05 6.81 28.25
N PHE A 955 4.24 7.64 27.22
CA PHE A 955 3.68 7.40 25.88
C PHE A 955 4.19 6.10 25.22
N ARG A 956 5.30 5.53 25.69
CA ARG A 956 5.83 4.21 25.28
C ARG A 956 5.45 3.08 26.26
N GLN A 957 4.52 3.33 27.19
CA GLN A 957 4.14 2.43 28.29
C GLN A 957 5.31 2.04 29.22
N GLY A 958 6.28 2.94 29.40
CA GLY A 958 7.36 2.86 30.38
C GLY A 958 6.88 3.11 31.81
N TYR A 959 5.91 2.33 32.28
CA TYR A 959 5.35 2.35 33.64
C TYR A 959 4.88 0.96 34.05
N ARG A 960 4.57 0.72 35.33
CA ARG A 960 3.94 -0.53 35.77
C ARG A 960 2.44 -0.56 35.44
N GLY A 961 1.96 -1.69 34.92
CA GLY A 961 0.57 -1.86 34.52
C GLY A 961 0.26 -1.37 33.10
N SER A 962 -1.01 -1.45 32.73
CA SER A 962 -1.53 -0.99 31.44
C SER A 962 -3.00 -0.55 31.53
N ARG A 963 -3.37 0.34 30.61
CA ARG A 963 -4.74 0.85 30.39
C ARG A 963 -5.28 0.24 29.09
N TYR A 964 -6.38 -0.50 29.17
CA TYR A 964 -7.04 -1.14 28.04
C TYR A 964 -8.38 -0.46 27.74
N SER A 965 -8.42 0.34 26.67
CA SER A 965 -9.64 0.99 26.17
C SER A 965 -10.45 0.08 25.24
N PHE A 966 -11.78 0.06 25.40
CA PHE A 966 -12.68 -0.78 24.60
C PHE A 966 -12.65 -0.42 23.10
N GLY A 967 -12.89 -1.41 22.25
CA GLY A 967 -12.84 -1.28 20.78
C GLY A 967 -11.45 -1.55 20.19
N TYR A 968 -10.41 -1.60 21.01
CA TYR A 968 -9.04 -1.92 20.59
C TYR A 968 -8.75 -3.43 20.62
N ALA A 969 -7.65 -3.84 19.99
CA ALA A 969 -7.28 -5.24 19.76
C ALA A 969 -7.21 -6.17 20.99
N ALA A 970 -7.02 -5.63 22.21
CA ALA A 970 -7.00 -6.42 23.45
C ALA A 970 -8.40 -6.61 24.07
N CYS A 971 -9.34 -5.70 23.80
CA CYS A 971 -10.73 -5.71 24.28
C CYS A 971 -11.66 -5.12 23.18
N PRO A 972 -11.87 -5.84 22.07
CA PRO A 972 -12.44 -5.27 20.84
C PRO A 972 -13.96 -5.06 20.89
N ASP A 973 -14.66 -5.67 21.85
CA ASP A 973 -16.11 -5.70 21.89
C ASP A 973 -16.66 -4.50 22.68
N LEU A 974 -17.19 -3.50 21.96
CA LEU A 974 -17.72 -2.25 22.52
C LEU A 974 -18.92 -2.45 23.44
N GLU A 975 -19.68 -3.54 23.30
CA GLU A 975 -20.81 -3.88 24.18
C GLU A 975 -20.39 -4.00 25.65
N ASP A 976 -19.13 -4.34 25.92
CA ASP A 976 -18.58 -4.39 27.27
C ASP A 976 -18.46 -3.00 27.92
N GLN A 977 -18.59 -1.89 27.18
CA GLN A 977 -18.80 -0.58 27.81
C GLN A 977 -20.08 -0.55 28.66
N ALA A 978 -21.15 -1.25 28.27
CA ALA A 978 -22.37 -1.36 29.09
C ALA A 978 -22.13 -2.13 30.40
N LYS A 979 -21.13 -2.99 30.45
CA LYS A 979 -20.68 -3.67 31.68
C LYS A 979 -19.88 -2.70 32.56
N LEU A 980 -19.00 -1.90 31.97
CA LEU A 980 -18.28 -0.83 32.69
C LEU A 980 -19.26 0.20 33.28
N PHE A 981 -20.30 0.61 32.55
CA PHE A 981 -21.36 1.53 33.00
C PHE A 981 -22.27 0.98 34.12
N ARG A 982 -22.12 -0.29 34.51
CA ARG A 982 -22.75 -0.86 35.72
C ARG A 982 -21.86 -0.79 36.95
N LEU A 983 -20.56 -0.62 36.76
CA LEU A 983 -19.54 -0.57 37.82
C LEU A 983 -19.24 0.89 38.16
N VAL A 984 -18.88 1.69 37.17
CA VAL A 984 -18.83 3.16 37.28
C VAL A 984 -20.07 3.76 36.59
N ASP A 985 -20.48 4.96 36.98
CA ASP A 985 -21.64 5.67 36.41
C ASP A 985 -21.22 6.98 35.73
N PRO A 986 -20.83 6.95 34.44
CA PRO A 986 -20.38 8.13 33.70
C PRO A 986 -21.46 9.20 33.47
N ARG A 987 -22.73 8.89 33.72
CA ARG A 987 -23.79 9.93 33.72
C ARG A 987 -23.55 10.96 34.82
N ALA A 988 -22.77 10.62 35.85
CA ALA A 988 -22.29 11.56 36.86
C ALA A 988 -21.28 12.61 36.34
N ILE A 989 -20.83 12.49 35.08
CA ILE A 989 -20.05 13.49 34.30
C ILE A 989 -20.70 13.76 32.93
N ASP A 990 -22.03 13.57 32.83
CA ASP A 990 -22.83 13.88 31.65
C ASP A 990 -22.45 13.07 30.37
N VAL A 991 -21.75 11.94 30.57
CA VAL A 991 -21.37 10.96 29.54
C VAL A 991 -22.38 9.80 29.50
N GLU A 992 -22.87 9.51 28.30
CA GLU A 992 -23.88 8.50 28.02
C GLU A 992 -23.36 7.46 27.01
N LEU A 993 -24.01 6.30 26.93
CA LEU A 993 -23.81 5.36 25.83
C LEU A 993 -24.88 5.57 24.77
N THR A 994 -24.44 5.67 23.53
CA THR A 994 -25.27 5.50 22.32
C THR A 994 -25.73 4.05 22.16
N ASP A 995 -26.70 3.79 21.28
CA ASP A 995 -27.25 2.45 21.06
C ASP A 995 -26.22 1.42 20.55
N GLU A 996 -25.14 1.87 19.88
CA GLU A 996 -23.99 1.05 19.49
C GLU A 996 -22.86 1.04 20.54
N PHE A 997 -23.16 1.40 21.78
CA PHE A 997 -22.23 1.40 22.92
C PHE A 997 -20.99 2.30 22.72
N MET A 998 -21.10 3.43 22.02
CA MET A 998 -20.07 4.47 22.00
C MET A 998 -20.38 5.57 23.03
N LEU A 999 -19.34 6.21 23.57
CA LEU A 999 -19.45 7.32 24.51
C LEU A 999 -19.94 8.59 23.81
N HIS A 1000 -20.83 9.35 24.45
CA HIS A 1000 -21.25 10.69 24.05
C HIS A 1000 -21.21 11.63 25.27
N PRO A 1001 -20.56 12.82 25.22
CA PRO A 1001 -19.83 13.39 24.08
C PRO A 1001 -18.62 12.56 23.66
N GLU A 1002 -18.27 12.66 22.38
CA GLU A 1002 -17.28 11.82 21.71
C GLU A 1002 -15.82 12.14 22.11
N GLN A 1003 -15.53 13.32 22.65
CA GLN A 1003 -14.26 13.64 23.32
C GLN A 1003 -14.24 13.06 24.75
N SER A 1004 -14.48 11.76 24.84
CA SER A 1004 -14.48 10.95 26.03
C SER A 1004 -13.80 9.61 25.74
N THR A 1005 -13.13 9.03 26.74
CA THR A 1005 -12.47 7.72 26.59
C THR A 1005 -12.64 6.92 27.88
N SER A 1006 -12.81 5.60 27.76
CA SER A 1006 -12.99 4.69 28.89
C SER A 1006 -11.95 3.59 28.85
N ALA A 1007 -11.61 3.03 30.01
CA ALA A 1007 -10.68 1.92 30.08
C ALA A 1007 -10.78 1.09 31.36
N ILE A 1008 -10.33 -0.16 31.23
CA ILE A 1008 -9.89 -0.99 32.33
C ILE A 1008 -8.42 -0.71 32.62
N VAL A 1009 -8.05 -0.62 33.89
CA VAL A 1009 -6.67 -0.40 34.35
C VAL A 1009 -6.21 -1.60 35.18
N ILE A 1010 -5.08 -2.18 34.78
CA ILE A 1010 -4.48 -3.38 35.38
C ILE A 1010 -3.08 -3.02 35.90
N HIS A 1011 -2.81 -3.29 37.18
CA HIS A 1011 -1.54 -2.90 37.84
C HIS A 1011 -0.40 -3.92 37.68
N HIS A 1012 -0.63 -5.04 37.00
CA HIS A 1012 0.34 -6.13 36.88
C HIS A 1012 1.61 -5.64 36.16
N PRO A 1013 2.83 -5.91 36.65
CA PRO A 1013 4.06 -5.39 36.04
C PRO A 1013 4.28 -5.88 34.60
N GLU A 1014 3.83 -7.10 34.29
CA GLU A 1014 3.86 -7.64 32.92
C GLU A 1014 2.69 -7.19 32.02
N ALA A 1015 1.71 -6.44 32.53
CA ALA A 1015 0.62 -5.93 31.69
C ALA A 1015 1.16 -4.86 30.75
N LYS A 1016 0.98 -5.11 29.45
CA LYS A 1016 1.32 -4.22 28.33
C LYS A 1016 0.26 -4.36 27.25
N TYR A 1017 0.22 -3.42 26.32
CA TYR A 1017 -0.62 -3.58 25.15
C TYR A 1017 -0.22 -4.79 24.30
N PHE A 1018 -1.21 -5.54 23.84
CA PHE A 1018 -1.01 -6.68 22.94
C PHE A 1018 -2.18 -6.77 21.95
N ASN A 1019 -1.92 -7.32 20.77
CA ASN A 1019 -2.99 -7.72 19.85
C ASN A 1019 -3.41 -9.15 20.19
N ALA A 1020 -4.71 -9.38 20.42
CA ALA A 1020 -5.25 -10.70 20.72
C ALA A 1020 -5.54 -11.57 19.47
N ARG A 1021 -5.56 -10.98 18.28
CA ARG A 1021 -5.92 -11.64 17.00
C ARG A 1021 -4.70 -11.96 16.13
#